data_AF-A0A4R4M5S6-F1
#
_entry.id   AF-A0A4R4M5S6-F1
#
_cell.length_a   1.000
_cell.length_b   1.000
_cell.length_c   1.000
_cell.angle_alpha   90.00
_cell.angle_beta   90.00
_cell.angle_gamma   90.00
#
_symmetry.space_group_name_H-M   'P 1'
#
loop_
_entity.id
_entity.type
_entity.pdbx_description
1 polymer ?
#
loop_
_entity_poly.entity_id
_entity_poly.type
_entity_poly.pdbx_seq_one_letter_code
_entity_poly.pdbx_strand_id
1 'polypeptide(L)'
;MHERIAADCTRLPCPPPGFKKETDTDMPMEHKPIVPGWQPGTWRNKPVAQQPEWPDAAAVADAERRLLQLPPLVTPEECRALTAALAEVASGRALILQAGDCAERFTETASTEARAQLVETLADRLMTATGLPVVTIGRMAGQYPKPRSSPTEKVPGPDGPLTVPTYRGDLVNAPEPDSRDPDPDRLVEGYHRATATLALLRARSASADTRAATDVFVSHEALLLPFEEALTRYDGQSRAWYSTSAHLLWIGDRTRGLDQAHVEYLRGIANPVAVKLGPTTTADDVVALCQRLDPERLPGRLTLITRMGARQVGRLLPEMIEAMTRAGHPVTWVCDPMHANTTTTAAGLKTRHLDTMLAEVQQWLAAHRGAGSHPGGLHLEVTCDNVTECVGGRAGAVDEAQVHQHFLSACDPRLNPEQATELVLQTGRRLTGHRHTEPTASTPPKASAAHWRPYAQDRRADLTAAATSHTWTTPGCLEITRTAQPYPHHALDQVTAALDERPGGVLGSSVQQPGRYRRWRIGYLAPCLEVTAAARRMDVRALNERGRVLLPIVTQALSASGHLISTSPSTLTLAVPAPDDVLPEEQRSRRAGVFSALRALLAAFAAPDDAHLGLYGAFGYDLAFGFEPIALRLPRPDDHRDLVLHLPDELYVEDESGLIRYRYDFTVGDTTTAGLPRDSDSTRPAARPAALPPPPGQGAYAKIVRTAQERFMCGDLVEVVPSQVMYASCTSASDFYSKLRRRNPAPYELLFNLGGVEHLAGTSPEMYVRVTRDDHGRLWVETCPISGTVRRGRDAVEDSDHIRALLNSRKDESELTMCTDVDRNDKARICDPGSVQILGRRQIEMYSRLIHTVDHVQGRLRPGFDALDAFLTHMWAVTVTGAPKRAAMQFIEDHEQSPRRWYGGAVGVLRFDGTLDSGLTLRTAQIHDGLAAVRVGATLLHDSDPDAEERETQVKAQALMETLTGAPPATQPEPPLQTEATPMRVLLIDHSDSFVHTLADYFRQAGAHVTTLRAGLPPATLDELAPDLVVLSPGPGRPGDHGCLDLLDEITARGLPAFGVCLGLQAMVEHSGGTVVPLPQPAHGRPGNITVHSGRLLAGLPAQFTAGRYHSLHAVQVPDCYEISATTDDGVVMAIEHRHAPRWAVQFHPESLMTTDHHAGHRIITNILHLGRVSK
;
A
#
# COMPACT_ATOMS: atom_id res chain seq x y z
N MET A 1 -41.27 -11.02 29.03
CA MET A 1 -41.56 -10.59 27.64
C MET A 1 -40.72 -11.44 26.69
N HIS A 2 -40.98 -12.74 26.78
CA HIS A 2 -40.48 -13.85 25.98
C HIS A 2 -41.71 -14.75 25.82
N GLU A 3 -41.90 -15.36 24.66
CA GLU A 3 -43.09 -16.13 24.21
C GLU A 3 -44.28 -15.28 23.72
N ARG A 4 -44.37 -15.05 22.39
CA ARG A 4 -45.63 -15.04 21.59
C ARG A 4 -45.50 -14.59 20.13
N ILE A 5 -44.43 -14.92 19.39
CA ILE A 5 -44.45 -14.78 17.92
C ILE A 5 -43.78 -16.01 17.28
N ALA A 6 -44.54 -17.10 17.23
CA ALA A 6 -44.29 -18.25 16.36
C ALA A 6 -45.65 -18.92 16.09
N ALA A 7 -46.36 -18.47 15.05
CA ALA A 7 -47.35 -19.23 14.28
C ALA A 7 -48.04 -18.30 13.26
N ASP A 8 -48.39 -18.87 12.10
CA ASP A 8 -49.28 -18.32 11.06
C ASP A 8 -48.71 -17.37 9.99
N CYS A 9 -47.75 -17.89 9.22
CA CYS A 9 -47.65 -17.58 7.79
C CYS A 9 -48.47 -18.59 6.97
N THR A 10 -49.78 -18.40 6.81
CA THR A 10 -50.50 -18.87 5.60
C THR A 10 -51.79 -18.07 5.36
N ARG A 11 -51.96 -17.64 4.09
CA ARG A 11 -53.19 -17.17 3.39
C ARG A 11 -53.57 -15.69 3.49
N LEU A 12 -53.32 -14.95 2.41
CA LEU A 12 -54.24 -13.95 1.84
C LEU A 12 -54.19 -14.01 0.29
N PRO A 13 -55.25 -13.57 -0.43
CA PRO A 13 -55.75 -14.20 -1.65
C PRO A 13 -55.36 -13.49 -2.96
N CYS A 14 -55.50 -14.24 -4.07
CA CYS A 14 -55.24 -13.83 -5.44
C CYS A 14 -56.24 -12.75 -5.95
N PRO A 15 -55.81 -11.72 -6.72
CA PRO A 15 -56.70 -10.76 -7.37
C PRO A 15 -57.19 -11.27 -8.76
N PRO A 16 -58.29 -10.71 -9.31
CA PRO A 16 -59.03 -11.28 -10.45
C PRO A 16 -58.35 -11.01 -11.81
N PRO A 17 -58.64 -11.82 -12.85
CA PRO A 17 -57.95 -11.76 -14.13
C PRO A 17 -58.54 -10.68 -15.04
N GLY A 18 -57.72 -9.75 -15.52
CA GLY A 18 -58.19 -8.77 -16.50
C GLY A 18 -57.35 -7.52 -16.71
N PHE A 19 -56.02 -7.64 -16.78
CA PHE A 19 -55.18 -6.62 -17.40
C PHE A 19 -54.08 -7.32 -18.21
N LYS A 20 -54.14 -7.15 -19.53
CA LYS A 20 -53.10 -7.64 -20.46
C LYS A 20 -51.79 -6.95 -20.12
N LYS A 21 -50.80 -7.72 -19.68
CA LYS A 21 -49.40 -7.31 -19.67
C LYS A 21 -48.91 -7.23 -21.11
N GLU A 22 -48.75 -6.03 -21.64
CA GLU A 22 -47.62 -5.74 -22.52
C GLU A 22 -46.39 -5.67 -21.61
N THR A 23 -45.77 -6.81 -21.36
CA THR A 23 -44.37 -6.88 -20.91
C THR A 23 -43.53 -7.07 -22.14
N ASP A 24 -43.05 -5.97 -22.70
CA ASP A 24 -41.87 -5.97 -23.56
C ASP A 24 -41.25 -4.56 -23.59
N THR A 25 -40.61 -4.20 -22.47
CA THR A 25 -39.48 -3.27 -22.46
C THR A 25 -38.53 -3.75 -21.36
N ASP A 26 -37.93 -4.92 -21.58
CA ASP A 26 -36.59 -5.17 -21.07
C ASP A 26 -35.70 -4.06 -21.64
N MET A 27 -35.03 -3.31 -20.76
CA MET A 27 -33.85 -2.52 -21.12
C MET A 27 -32.65 -3.45 -20.90
N PRO A 28 -32.16 -4.20 -21.91
CA PRO A 28 -30.89 -4.85 -21.76
C PRO A 28 -29.81 -3.77 -21.81
N MET A 29 -29.07 -3.59 -20.71
CA MET A 29 -27.69 -3.13 -20.84
C MET A 29 -26.93 -4.25 -21.56
N GLU A 30 -26.94 -4.25 -22.89
CA GLU A 30 -26.08 -5.10 -23.70
C GLU A 30 -24.63 -4.62 -23.50
N HIS A 31 -24.02 -5.07 -22.40
CA HIS A 31 -22.58 -5.17 -22.29
C HIS A 31 -22.13 -6.16 -23.34
N LYS A 32 -21.74 -5.68 -24.52
CA LYS A 32 -21.09 -6.52 -25.52
C LYS A 32 -19.75 -6.98 -24.94
N PRO A 33 -19.56 -8.26 -24.57
CA PRO A 33 -18.26 -8.73 -24.09
C PRO A 33 -17.26 -8.64 -25.25
N ILE A 34 -16.02 -8.22 -24.97
CA ILE A 34 -14.91 -8.23 -25.96
C ILE A 34 -14.78 -9.60 -26.62
N VAL A 35 -15.11 -10.67 -25.87
CA VAL A 35 -15.25 -12.02 -26.40
C VAL A 35 -16.73 -12.40 -26.46
N PRO A 36 -17.34 -12.49 -27.65
CA PRO A 36 -18.77 -12.78 -27.82
C PRO A 36 -19.24 -13.98 -27.00
N GLY A 37 -20.33 -13.81 -26.24
CA GLY A 37 -20.96 -14.87 -25.45
C GLY A 37 -20.20 -15.30 -24.19
N TRP A 38 -19.16 -14.56 -23.76
CA TRP A 38 -18.43 -14.84 -22.53
C TRP A 38 -18.83 -13.89 -21.39
N GLN A 39 -18.94 -14.43 -20.18
CA GLN A 39 -19.06 -13.74 -18.90
C GLN A 39 -18.22 -14.46 -17.84
N PRO A 40 -17.90 -13.84 -16.69
CA PRO A 40 -17.09 -14.47 -15.64
C PRO A 40 -17.61 -15.84 -15.21
N GLY A 41 -18.92 -16.08 -15.18
CA GLY A 41 -19.51 -17.38 -14.82
C GLY A 41 -19.66 -18.40 -15.95
N THR A 42 -19.27 -18.10 -17.19
CA THR A 42 -19.47 -18.99 -18.35
C THR A 42 -18.77 -20.34 -18.20
N TRP A 43 -17.67 -20.39 -17.45
CA TRP A 43 -16.91 -21.62 -17.17
C TRP A 43 -17.73 -22.69 -16.42
N ARG A 44 -18.78 -22.29 -15.68
CA ARG A 44 -19.64 -23.22 -14.91
C ARG A 44 -20.37 -24.23 -15.80
N ASN A 45 -20.52 -23.93 -17.09
CA ASN A 45 -21.13 -24.80 -18.09
C ASN A 45 -20.13 -25.77 -18.75
N LYS A 46 -18.89 -25.81 -18.28
CA LYS A 46 -17.82 -26.67 -18.82
C LYS A 46 -17.38 -27.71 -17.80
N PRO A 47 -16.82 -28.85 -18.24
CA PRO A 47 -16.17 -29.79 -17.34
C PRO A 47 -15.07 -29.09 -16.52
N VAL A 48 -15.17 -29.19 -15.20
CA VAL A 48 -14.21 -28.59 -14.27
C VAL A 48 -13.41 -29.69 -13.58
N ALA A 49 -12.09 -29.67 -13.75
CA ALA A 49 -11.18 -30.58 -13.10
C ALA A 49 -10.58 -29.95 -11.83
N GLN A 50 -10.13 -30.77 -10.89
CA GLN A 50 -9.34 -30.38 -9.72
C GLN A 50 -10.04 -29.47 -8.67
N GLN A 51 -11.34 -29.14 -8.81
CA GLN A 51 -12.09 -28.50 -7.71
C GLN A 51 -12.20 -29.45 -6.51
N PRO A 52 -12.24 -28.93 -5.27
CA PRO A 52 -12.60 -29.72 -4.10
C PRO A 52 -14.09 -30.06 -4.13
N GLU A 53 -14.46 -31.15 -3.45
CA GLU A 53 -15.86 -31.46 -3.15
C GLU A 53 -16.28 -30.61 -1.96
N TRP A 54 -16.91 -29.47 -2.22
CA TRP A 54 -17.38 -28.57 -1.18
C TRP A 54 -18.56 -29.21 -0.40
N PRO A 55 -18.50 -29.27 0.94
CA PRO A 55 -19.55 -29.92 1.73
C PRO A 55 -20.88 -29.14 1.72
N ASP A 56 -20.82 -27.81 1.58
CA ASP A 56 -21.99 -26.92 1.54
C ASP A 56 -21.89 -25.92 0.39
N ALA A 57 -22.75 -26.08 -0.61
CA ALA A 57 -22.82 -25.18 -1.76
C ALA A 57 -23.35 -23.77 -1.39
N ALA A 58 -24.18 -23.64 -0.36
CA ALA A 58 -24.67 -22.36 0.11
C ALA A 58 -23.55 -21.54 0.79
N ALA A 59 -22.68 -22.21 1.55
CA ALA A 59 -21.50 -21.60 2.15
C ALA A 59 -20.50 -21.11 1.08
N VAL A 60 -20.27 -21.88 0.01
CA VAL A 60 -19.45 -21.42 -1.14
C VAL A 60 -20.06 -20.18 -1.78
N ALA A 61 -21.36 -20.19 -2.07
CA ALA A 61 -22.04 -19.03 -2.64
C ALA A 61 -22.00 -17.80 -1.72
N ASP A 62 -21.95 -18.00 -0.39
CA ASP A 62 -21.76 -16.91 0.57
C ASP A 62 -20.35 -16.34 0.55
N ALA A 63 -19.33 -17.19 0.55
CA ALA A 63 -17.94 -16.79 0.39
C ALA A 63 -17.72 -16.01 -0.93
N GLU A 64 -18.30 -16.47 -2.04
CA GLU A 64 -18.26 -15.77 -3.34
C GLU A 64 -18.90 -14.38 -3.27
N ARG A 65 -20.08 -14.25 -2.63
CA ARG A 65 -20.74 -12.94 -2.44
C ARG A 65 -19.89 -11.99 -1.60
N ARG A 66 -19.26 -12.50 -0.55
CA ARG A 66 -18.36 -11.71 0.31
C ARG A 66 -17.13 -11.25 -0.47
N LEU A 67 -16.47 -12.15 -1.21
CA LEU A 67 -15.34 -11.81 -2.08
C LEU A 67 -15.71 -10.78 -3.17
N LEU A 68 -16.90 -10.87 -3.75
CA LEU A 68 -17.38 -9.93 -4.75
C LEU A 68 -17.50 -8.49 -4.21
N GLN A 69 -17.81 -8.34 -2.91
CA GLN A 69 -17.92 -7.04 -2.23
C GLN A 69 -16.56 -6.48 -1.79
N LEU A 70 -15.50 -7.27 -1.83
CA LEU A 70 -14.16 -6.85 -1.41
C LEU A 70 -13.42 -6.12 -2.54
N PRO A 71 -12.53 -5.15 -2.20
CA PRO A 71 -11.71 -4.44 -3.18
C PRO A 71 -10.86 -5.37 -4.07
N PRO A 72 -10.50 -4.96 -5.29
CA PRO A 72 -9.56 -5.71 -6.12
C PRO A 72 -8.18 -5.83 -5.45
N LEU A 73 -7.51 -6.99 -5.55
CA LEU A 73 -6.14 -7.16 -5.04
C LEU A 73 -5.14 -6.43 -5.94
N VAL A 74 -5.28 -6.61 -7.26
CA VAL A 74 -4.51 -5.91 -8.29
C VAL A 74 -5.42 -5.12 -9.23
N THR A 75 -4.88 -4.09 -9.85
CA THR A 75 -5.60 -3.20 -10.77
C THR A 75 -5.42 -3.61 -12.23
N PRO A 76 -6.36 -3.26 -13.12
CA PRO A 76 -6.20 -3.40 -14.57
C PRO A 76 -4.93 -2.72 -15.12
N GLU A 77 -4.54 -1.59 -14.54
CA GLU A 77 -3.34 -0.85 -14.93
C GLU A 77 -2.06 -1.64 -14.62
N GLU A 78 -1.94 -2.18 -13.42
CA GLU A 78 -0.82 -3.05 -13.04
C GLU A 78 -0.74 -4.30 -13.96
N CYS A 79 -1.89 -4.88 -14.33
CA CYS A 79 -1.95 -6.00 -15.28
C CYS A 79 -1.45 -5.62 -16.68
N ARG A 80 -1.80 -4.42 -17.17
CA ARG A 80 -1.30 -3.90 -18.45
C ARG A 80 0.20 -3.60 -18.39
N ALA A 81 0.70 -3.09 -17.26
CA ALA A 81 2.13 -2.87 -17.06
C ALA A 81 2.92 -4.20 -17.16
N LEU A 82 2.41 -5.27 -16.54
CA LEU A 82 3.01 -6.60 -16.69
C LEU A 82 2.90 -7.11 -18.14
N THR A 83 1.78 -6.90 -18.82
CA THR A 83 1.60 -7.29 -20.24
C THR A 83 2.66 -6.62 -21.12
N ALA A 84 2.90 -5.32 -20.93
CA ALA A 84 3.94 -4.59 -21.65
C ALA A 84 5.35 -5.14 -21.33
N ALA A 85 5.61 -5.48 -20.07
CA ALA A 85 6.87 -6.10 -19.66
C ALA A 85 7.08 -7.46 -20.35
N LEU A 86 6.05 -8.30 -20.41
CA LEU A 86 6.12 -9.61 -21.06
C LEU A 86 6.24 -9.51 -22.58
N ALA A 87 5.74 -8.43 -23.20
CA ALA A 87 5.97 -8.17 -24.62
C ALA A 87 7.46 -7.91 -24.93
N GLU A 88 8.18 -7.23 -24.03
CA GLU A 88 9.63 -7.07 -24.13
C GLU A 88 10.35 -8.43 -24.07
N VAL A 89 9.90 -9.33 -23.18
CA VAL A 89 10.43 -10.69 -23.07
C VAL A 89 10.14 -11.51 -24.33
N ALA A 90 8.91 -11.47 -24.85
CA ALA A 90 8.55 -12.16 -26.10
C ALA A 90 9.40 -11.70 -27.30
N SER A 91 9.82 -10.42 -27.30
CA SER A 91 10.70 -9.85 -28.32
C SER A 91 12.20 -10.12 -28.10
N GLY A 92 12.58 -10.82 -27.02
CA GLY A 92 13.97 -11.10 -26.67
C GLY A 92 14.77 -9.91 -26.13
N ARG A 93 14.10 -8.81 -25.77
CA ARG A 93 14.71 -7.59 -25.19
C ARG A 93 14.81 -7.62 -23.66
N ALA A 94 14.07 -8.53 -23.02
CA ALA A 94 14.10 -8.77 -21.58
C ALA A 94 14.02 -10.28 -21.30
N LEU A 95 14.23 -10.65 -20.04
CA LEU A 95 14.00 -12.00 -19.51
C LEU A 95 12.90 -11.97 -18.45
N ILE A 96 12.35 -13.12 -18.10
CA ILE A 96 11.41 -13.30 -16.98
C ILE A 96 12.00 -14.24 -15.93
N LEU A 97 11.85 -13.88 -14.65
CA LEU A 97 12.01 -14.82 -13.56
C LEU A 97 10.71 -14.89 -12.77
N GLN A 98 10.02 -16.02 -12.86
CA GLN A 98 8.86 -16.34 -12.04
C GLN A 98 9.26 -17.32 -10.95
N ALA A 99 9.31 -16.89 -9.69
CA ALA A 99 9.77 -17.73 -8.59
C ALA A 99 8.99 -17.50 -7.30
N GLY A 100 8.92 -18.53 -6.47
CA GLY A 100 8.30 -18.48 -5.14
C GLY A 100 7.84 -19.85 -4.71
N ASP A 101 7.04 -19.91 -3.66
CA ASP A 101 6.67 -21.16 -3.04
C ASP A 101 5.88 -22.10 -3.97
N CYS A 102 5.96 -23.38 -3.63
CA CYS A 102 5.15 -24.41 -4.26
C CYS A 102 3.67 -24.16 -3.93
N ALA A 103 3.34 -24.11 -2.63
CA ALA A 103 2.06 -23.70 -2.09
C ALA A 103 2.31 -22.82 -0.87
N GLU A 104 1.74 -21.62 -0.84
CA GLU A 104 1.78 -20.76 0.36
C GLU A 104 0.93 -21.36 1.48
N ARG A 105 1.40 -21.25 2.72
CA ARG A 105 0.61 -21.60 3.91
C ARG A 105 0.21 -20.35 4.69
N PHE A 106 -0.96 -20.39 5.31
CA PHE A 106 -1.44 -19.33 6.21
C PHE A 106 -0.59 -19.22 7.49
N THR A 107 0.12 -20.29 7.85
CA THR A 107 0.92 -20.43 9.07
C THR A 107 2.42 -20.32 8.84
N GLU A 108 2.86 -20.03 7.62
CA GLU A 108 4.29 -19.96 7.31
C GLU A 108 5.03 -18.84 8.06
N THR A 109 6.23 -19.18 8.51
CA THR A 109 7.13 -18.34 9.32
C THR A 109 7.95 -17.35 8.48
N ALA A 110 8.16 -17.67 7.20
CA ALA A 110 8.88 -16.81 6.26
C ALA A 110 8.09 -15.53 5.99
N SER A 111 8.70 -14.38 6.26
CA SER A 111 8.05 -13.09 6.03
C SER A 111 7.88 -12.82 4.52
N THR A 112 6.85 -12.06 4.17
CA THR A 112 6.63 -11.63 2.78
C THR A 112 7.87 -10.90 2.24
N GLU A 113 8.58 -10.14 3.07
CA GLU A 113 9.83 -9.47 2.69
C GLU A 113 10.91 -10.46 2.29
N ALA A 114 11.09 -11.56 3.03
CA ALA A 114 12.11 -12.55 2.72
C ALA A 114 11.87 -13.23 1.36
N ARG A 115 10.60 -13.53 1.05
CA ARG A 115 10.21 -14.08 -0.26
C ARG A 115 10.47 -13.09 -1.38
N ALA A 116 10.02 -11.85 -1.24
CA ALA A 116 10.24 -10.80 -2.23
C ALA A 116 11.73 -10.60 -2.49
N GLN A 117 12.52 -10.48 -1.40
CA GLN A 117 13.96 -10.28 -1.45
C GLN A 117 14.68 -11.44 -2.15
N LEU A 118 14.26 -12.69 -1.92
CA LEU A 118 14.84 -13.85 -2.60
C LEU A 118 14.61 -13.76 -4.12
N VAL A 119 13.36 -13.50 -4.54
CA VAL A 119 13.00 -13.44 -5.97
C VAL A 119 13.73 -12.29 -6.66
N GLU A 120 13.79 -11.10 -6.02
CA GLU A 120 14.58 -9.95 -6.48
C GLU A 120 16.06 -10.30 -6.61
N THR A 121 16.65 -10.93 -5.59
CA THR A 121 18.07 -11.33 -5.58
C THR A 121 18.39 -12.30 -6.71
N LEU A 122 17.50 -13.24 -6.99
CA LEU A 122 17.66 -14.17 -8.10
C LEU A 122 17.52 -13.44 -9.45
N ALA A 123 16.57 -12.51 -9.58
CA ALA A 123 16.39 -11.71 -10.79
C ALA A 123 17.62 -10.84 -11.07
N ASP A 124 18.18 -10.18 -10.05
CA ASP A 124 19.40 -9.37 -10.15
C ASP A 124 20.61 -10.19 -10.58
N ARG A 125 20.74 -11.43 -10.08
CA ARG A 125 21.81 -12.35 -10.50
C ARG A 125 21.64 -12.76 -11.96
N LEU A 126 20.42 -13.01 -12.42
CA LEU A 126 20.14 -13.31 -13.82
C LEU A 126 20.44 -12.09 -14.72
N MET A 127 20.00 -10.91 -14.31
CA MET A 127 20.26 -9.65 -15.01
C MET A 127 21.77 -9.39 -15.11
N THR A 128 22.49 -9.51 -14.00
CA THR A 128 23.95 -9.32 -13.96
C THR A 128 24.67 -10.33 -14.85
N ALA A 129 24.22 -11.58 -14.85
CA ALA A 129 24.82 -12.64 -15.66
C ALA A 129 24.54 -12.49 -17.16
N THR A 130 23.49 -11.76 -17.56
CA THR A 130 23.02 -11.67 -18.96
C THR A 130 23.15 -10.30 -19.60
N GLY A 131 23.17 -9.23 -18.80
CA GLY A 131 23.07 -7.85 -19.25
C GLY A 131 21.68 -7.46 -19.78
N LEU A 132 20.66 -8.32 -19.62
CA LEU A 132 19.28 -8.05 -20.03
C LEU A 132 18.41 -7.71 -18.83
N PRO A 133 17.46 -6.76 -18.94
CA PRO A 133 16.45 -6.53 -17.91
C PRO A 133 15.68 -7.81 -17.59
N VAL A 134 15.34 -8.02 -16.31
CA VAL A 134 14.55 -9.18 -15.85
C VAL A 134 13.23 -8.69 -15.26
N VAL A 135 12.12 -9.21 -15.80
CA VAL A 135 10.77 -9.04 -15.24
C VAL A 135 10.62 -9.99 -14.06
N THR A 136 10.46 -9.42 -12.87
CA THR A 136 10.41 -10.14 -11.60
C THR A 136 8.97 -10.48 -11.24
N ILE A 137 8.64 -11.79 -11.17
CA ILE A 137 7.30 -12.26 -10.81
C ILE A 137 7.36 -13.23 -9.63
N GLY A 138 6.72 -12.88 -8.52
CA GLY A 138 6.49 -13.72 -7.37
C GLY A 138 5.38 -14.74 -7.59
N ARG A 139 5.62 -16.00 -7.20
CA ARG A 139 4.57 -17.02 -6.97
C ARG A 139 4.07 -16.86 -5.52
N MET A 140 3.38 -15.76 -5.25
CA MET A 140 2.96 -15.35 -3.90
C MET A 140 1.65 -14.54 -3.96
N ALA A 141 1.03 -14.28 -2.81
CA ALA A 141 -0.22 -13.53 -2.68
C ALA A 141 -1.42 -14.20 -3.42
N GLY A 142 -1.50 -15.53 -3.39
CA GLY A 142 -2.58 -16.25 -4.06
C GLY A 142 -2.26 -17.71 -4.39
N GLN A 143 -1.00 -18.12 -4.25
CA GLN A 143 -0.52 -19.47 -4.56
C GLN A 143 -0.80 -20.46 -3.41
N TYR A 144 -1.95 -20.31 -2.75
CA TYR A 144 -2.40 -21.17 -1.65
C TYR A 144 -2.89 -22.57 -2.10
N PRO A 145 -3.60 -22.75 -3.24
CA PRO A 145 -4.13 -24.05 -3.60
C PRO A 145 -3.19 -24.86 -4.51
N LYS A 146 -3.30 -26.20 -4.46
CA LYS A 146 -2.53 -27.12 -5.32
C LYS A 146 -3.35 -28.29 -5.86
N PRO A 147 -3.11 -28.70 -7.12
CA PRO A 147 -3.79 -29.84 -7.73
C PRO A 147 -3.25 -31.17 -7.19
N ARG A 148 -4.11 -32.17 -7.03
CA ARG A 148 -3.78 -33.49 -6.45
C ARG A 148 -4.16 -34.64 -7.36
N SER A 149 -3.41 -35.74 -7.25
CA SER A 149 -3.60 -36.98 -8.02
C SER A 149 -4.65 -37.91 -7.44
N SER A 150 -4.92 -37.79 -6.14
CA SER A 150 -5.92 -38.58 -5.40
C SER A 150 -6.79 -37.62 -4.58
N PRO A 151 -8.09 -37.89 -4.42
CA PRO A 151 -8.98 -37.09 -3.56
C PRO A 151 -8.72 -37.36 -2.06
N THR A 152 -8.22 -38.54 -1.70
CA THR A 152 -7.95 -38.95 -0.32
C THR A 152 -6.51 -39.45 -0.16
N GLU A 153 -5.92 -39.26 1.03
CA GLU A 153 -4.61 -39.79 1.40
C GLU A 153 -4.67 -40.56 2.73
N LYS A 154 -3.71 -41.47 2.93
CA LYS A 154 -3.58 -42.22 4.19
C LYS A 154 -2.54 -41.56 5.06
N VAL A 155 -2.92 -41.19 6.27
CA VAL A 155 -2.04 -40.55 7.26
C VAL A 155 -1.93 -41.41 8.53
N PRO A 156 -0.82 -41.36 9.28
CA PRO A 156 -0.73 -42.03 10.57
C PRO A 156 -1.77 -41.49 11.55
N GLY A 157 -2.50 -42.38 12.23
CA GLY A 157 -3.47 -42.03 13.27
C GLY A 157 -3.21 -42.82 14.56
N PRO A 158 -3.84 -42.41 15.68
CA PRO A 158 -3.62 -43.01 16.99
C PRO A 158 -3.96 -44.52 17.05
N ASP A 159 -4.91 -44.99 16.23
CA ASP A 159 -5.36 -46.39 16.16
C ASP A 159 -5.00 -47.11 14.84
N GLY A 160 -4.09 -46.54 14.05
CA GLY A 160 -3.71 -47.04 12.71
C GLY A 160 -3.85 -45.99 11.60
N PRO A 161 -3.69 -46.37 10.32
CA PRO A 161 -3.75 -45.42 9.21
C PRO A 161 -5.17 -44.87 9.01
N LEU A 162 -5.31 -43.54 9.11
CA LEU A 162 -6.57 -42.83 8.83
C LEU A 162 -6.62 -42.47 7.35
N THR A 163 -7.80 -42.61 6.73
CA THR A 163 -8.05 -42.11 5.36
C THR A 163 -8.75 -40.77 5.47
N VAL A 164 -8.09 -39.71 4.99
CA VAL A 164 -8.57 -38.33 5.09
C VAL A 164 -8.59 -37.67 3.71
N PRO A 165 -9.40 -36.62 3.48
CA PRO A 165 -9.28 -35.80 2.27
C PRO A 165 -7.85 -35.29 2.10
N THR A 166 -7.36 -35.34 0.87
CA THR A 166 -6.01 -34.92 0.57
C THR A 166 -5.82 -33.42 0.77
N TYR A 167 -4.67 -32.99 1.30
CA TYR A 167 -4.32 -31.57 1.34
C TYR A 167 -4.36 -30.94 -0.06
N ARG A 168 -5.18 -29.92 -0.24
CA ARG A 168 -5.30 -29.16 -1.50
C ARG A 168 -4.79 -27.72 -1.36
N GLY A 169 -4.12 -27.42 -0.24
CA GLY A 169 -3.62 -26.10 0.06
C GLY A 169 -4.58 -25.31 0.94
N ASP A 170 -4.07 -24.26 1.59
CA ASP A 170 -4.78 -23.57 2.67
C ASP A 170 -6.02 -22.79 2.21
N LEU A 171 -6.20 -22.56 0.91
CA LEU A 171 -7.46 -22.02 0.37
C LEU A 171 -8.61 -23.04 0.37
N VAL A 172 -8.30 -24.32 0.61
CA VAL A 172 -9.27 -25.43 0.62
C VAL A 172 -9.38 -26.04 2.00
N ASN A 173 -8.29 -26.56 2.55
CA ASN A 173 -8.28 -27.29 3.82
C ASN A 173 -6.93 -27.13 4.53
N ALA A 174 -6.87 -27.41 5.83
CA ALA A 174 -5.64 -27.28 6.61
C ALA A 174 -4.71 -28.50 6.42
N PRO A 175 -3.39 -28.38 6.66
CA PRO A 175 -2.43 -29.48 6.57
C PRO A 175 -2.65 -30.60 7.62
N GLU A 176 -3.30 -30.30 8.74
CA GLU A 176 -3.50 -31.22 9.85
C GLU A 176 -4.56 -32.31 9.54
N PRO A 177 -4.33 -33.59 9.93
CA PRO A 177 -5.25 -34.70 9.67
C PRO A 177 -6.69 -34.52 10.16
N ASP A 178 -6.90 -33.80 11.26
CA ASP A 178 -8.21 -33.54 11.87
C ASP A 178 -8.96 -32.36 11.24
N SER A 179 -8.30 -31.61 10.35
CA SER A 179 -8.79 -30.38 9.75
C SER A 179 -8.74 -30.44 8.21
N ARG A 180 -9.00 -31.64 7.66
CA ARG A 180 -8.92 -31.95 6.22
C ARG A 180 -10.18 -31.68 5.41
N ASP A 181 -11.30 -31.39 6.05
CA ASP A 181 -12.54 -31.09 5.31
C ASP A 181 -12.42 -29.73 4.58
N PRO A 182 -12.86 -29.63 3.32
CA PRO A 182 -12.86 -28.37 2.59
C PRO A 182 -13.73 -27.31 3.26
N ASP A 183 -13.18 -26.12 3.48
CA ASP A 183 -13.83 -25.00 4.15
C ASP A 183 -13.91 -23.77 3.23
N PRO A 184 -15.11 -23.37 2.76
CA PRO A 184 -15.29 -22.22 1.90
C PRO A 184 -14.86 -20.87 2.52
N ASP A 185 -14.86 -20.71 3.84
CA ASP A 185 -14.45 -19.46 4.50
C ASP A 185 -12.95 -19.17 4.27
N ARG A 186 -12.15 -20.20 4.01
CA ARG A 186 -10.73 -20.07 3.68
C ARG A 186 -10.49 -19.32 2.36
N LEU A 187 -11.47 -19.28 1.46
CA LEU A 187 -11.40 -18.43 0.26
C LEU A 187 -11.32 -16.95 0.65
N VAL A 188 -12.14 -16.51 1.61
CA VAL A 188 -12.15 -15.11 2.11
C VAL A 188 -10.89 -14.83 2.93
N GLU A 189 -10.46 -15.77 3.76
CA GLU A 189 -9.20 -15.63 4.51
C GLU A 189 -8.00 -15.48 3.58
N GLY A 190 -7.91 -16.29 2.52
CA GLY A 190 -6.81 -16.19 1.56
C GLY A 190 -6.79 -14.86 0.81
N TYR A 191 -7.95 -14.24 0.56
CA TYR A 191 -8.01 -12.87 0.05
C TYR A 191 -7.38 -11.87 1.03
N HIS A 192 -7.68 -11.97 2.33
CA HIS A 192 -7.10 -11.07 3.33
C HIS A 192 -5.59 -11.27 3.47
N ARG A 193 -5.11 -12.52 3.38
CA ARG A 193 -3.67 -12.83 3.37
C ARG A 193 -2.97 -12.25 2.14
N ALA A 194 -3.55 -12.43 0.95
CA ALA A 194 -3.04 -11.84 -0.27
C ALA A 194 -3.01 -10.30 -0.21
N THR A 195 -4.03 -9.68 0.38
CA THR A 195 -4.10 -8.23 0.62
C THR A 195 -2.92 -7.77 1.49
N ALA A 196 -2.62 -8.47 2.58
CA ALA A 196 -1.49 -8.14 3.45
C ALA A 196 -0.15 -8.27 2.71
N THR A 197 0.05 -9.36 1.96
CA THR A 197 1.26 -9.56 1.15
C THR A 197 1.45 -8.44 0.13
N LEU A 198 0.40 -8.06 -0.60
CA LEU A 198 0.47 -6.97 -1.59
C LEU A 198 0.70 -5.60 -0.95
N ALA A 199 0.11 -5.33 0.21
CA ALA A 199 0.35 -4.09 0.95
C ALA A 199 1.84 -3.95 1.33
N LEU A 200 2.48 -5.04 1.78
CA LEU A 200 3.91 -5.07 2.09
C LEU A 200 4.77 -4.87 0.83
N LEU A 201 4.44 -5.53 -0.29
CA LEU A 201 5.15 -5.32 -1.56
C LEU A 201 5.05 -3.86 -2.03
N ARG A 202 3.86 -3.25 -1.97
CA ARG A 202 3.65 -1.85 -2.32
C ARG A 202 4.40 -0.89 -1.39
N ALA A 203 4.43 -1.17 -0.09
CA ALA A 203 5.18 -0.37 0.89
C ALA A 203 6.70 -0.42 0.63
N ARG A 204 7.24 -1.58 0.24
CA ARG A 204 8.65 -1.73 -0.15
C ARG A 204 8.98 -0.89 -1.39
N SER A 205 8.15 -0.94 -2.42
CA SER A 205 8.33 -0.09 -3.62
C SER A 205 8.28 1.41 -3.28
N ALA A 206 7.46 1.82 -2.32
CA ALA A 206 7.37 3.22 -1.89
C ALA A 206 8.58 3.70 -1.06
N SER A 207 9.22 2.81 -0.29
CA SER A 207 10.36 3.13 0.59
C SER A 207 11.73 3.12 -0.13
N ALA A 208 11.83 2.55 -1.33
CA ALA A 208 13.09 2.40 -2.06
C ALA A 208 13.49 3.69 -2.80
N ASP A 209 14.02 4.67 -2.06
CA ASP A 209 14.67 5.89 -2.59
C ASP A 209 16.13 5.60 -3.07
N THR A 210 16.55 4.34 -3.08
CA THR A 210 17.86 3.85 -3.54
C THR A 210 17.74 3.05 -4.85
N ARG A 211 18.73 3.23 -5.72
CA ARG A 211 18.87 2.78 -7.12
C ARG A 211 18.81 1.25 -7.38
N ALA A 212 18.02 0.44 -6.66
CA ALA A 212 18.07 -1.03 -6.75
C ALA A 212 16.72 -1.79 -6.83
N ALA A 213 15.57 -1.22 -6.46
CA ALA A 213 14.33 -2.00 -6.40
C ALA A 213 13.66 -2.15 -7.79
N THR A 214 13.46 -3.40 -8.23
CA THR A 214 12.54 -3.77 -9.32
C THR A 214 11.15 -4.05 -8.71
N ASP A 215 10.07 -3.57 -9.34
CA ASP A 215 8.71 -3.88 -8.85
C ASP A 215 8.40 -5.37 -9.03
N VAL A 216 8.05 -6.08 -7.95
CA VAL A 216 7.71 -7.52 -7.97
C VAL A 216 6.23 -7.68 -8.31
N PHE A 217 5.92 -8.25 -9.48
CA PHE A 217 4.55 -8.66 -9.82
C PHE A 217 4.18 -9.97 -9.13
N VAL A 218 2.90 -10.20 -8.86
CA VAL A 218 2.42 -11.47 -8.26
C VAL A 218 1.67 -12.36 -9.25
N SER A 219 1.74 -13.67 -9.03
CA SER A 219 1.12 -14.69 -9.87
C SER A 219 0.73 -15.96 -9.10
N HIS A 220 -0.34 -16.63 -9.53
CA HIS A 220 -0.77 -17.93 -9.02
C HIS A 220 -1.51 -18.78 -10.07
N GLU A 221 -1.63 -20.08 -9.80
CA GLU A 221 -2.45 -20.98 -10.61
C GLU A 221 -3.93 -20.64 -10.42
N ALA A 222 -4.68 -20.43 -11.49
CA ALA A 222 -6.12 -20.17 -11.45
C ALA A 222 -6.92 -21.44 -11.11
N LEU A 223 -6.51 -22.17 -10.06
CA LEU A 223 -6.98 -23.51 -9.76
C LEU A 223 -8.44 -23.49 -9.28
N LEU A 224 -8.80 -22.56 -8.40
CA LEU A 224 -10.12 -22.45 -7.78
C LEU A 224 -10.95 -21.36 -8.47
N LEU A 225 -11.73 -21.76 -9.49
CA LEU A 225 -12.51 -20.82 -10.30
C LEU A 225 -13.59 -20.02 -9.52
N PRO A 226 -14.23 -20.55 -8.45
CA PRO A 226 -15.07 -19.74 -7.56
C PRO A 226 -14.37 -18.48 -7.02
N PHE A 227 -13.10 -18.62 -6.60
CA PHE A 227 -12.29 -17.52 -6.09
C PHE A 227 -11.93 -16.52 -7.19
N GLU A 228 -11.54 -17.03 -8.36
CA GLU A 228 -11.19 -16.20 -9.52
C GLU A 228 -12.39 -15.41 -10.06
N GLU A 229 -13.53 -16.08 -10.25
CA GLU A 229 -14.78 -15.46 -10.71
C GLU A 229 -15.22 -14.35 -9.74
N ALA A 230 -15.21 -14.62 -8.43
CA ALA A 230 -15.60 -13.64 -7.43
C ALA A 230 -14.68 -12.42 -7.38
N LEU A 231 -13.42 -12.55 -7.79
CA LEU A 231 -12.45 -11.46 -7.90
C LEU A 231 -12.30 -10.90 -9.33
N THR A 232 -13.20 -11.24 -10.24
CA THR A 232 -13.22 -10.67 -11.58
C THR A 232 -13.91 -9.30 -11.57
N ARG A 233 -13.31 -8.30 -12.21
CA ARG A 233 -13.84 -6.93 -12.31
C ARG A 233 -13.85 -6.46 -13.76
N TYR A 234 -14.89 -5.73 -14.14
CA TYR A 234 -14.96 -5.09 -15.45
C TYR A 234 -14.30 -3.71 -15.36
N ASP A 235 -13.31 -3.46 -16.22
CA ASP A 235 -12.70 -2.15 -16.39
C ASP A 235 -13.45 -1.38 -17.47
N GLY A 236 -14.14 -0.30 -17.07
CA GLY A 236 -14.88 0.56 -17.99
C GLY A 236 -13.98 1.25 -19.03
N GLN A 237 -12.72 1.53 -18.68
CA GLN A 237 -11.78 2.24 -19.54
C GLN A 237 -11.29 1.37 -20.69
N SER A 238 -10.74 0.19 -20.38
CA SER A 238 -10.30 -0.77 -21.40
C SER A 238 -11.44 -1.62 -21.99
N ARG A 239 -12.64 -1.52 -21.41
CA ARG A 239 -13.84 -2.30 -21.74
C ARG A 239 -13.64 -3.81 -21.60
N ALA A 240 -12.73 -4.22 -20.74
CA ALA A 240 -12.33 -5.62 -20.59
C ALA A 240 -12.55 -6.12 -19.16
N TRP A 241 -12.71 -7.44 -19.03
CA TRP A 241 -12.74 -8.09 -17.72
C TRP A 241 -11.32 -8.42 -17.27
N TYR A 242 -10.98 -8.17 -16.01
CA TYR A 242 -9.72 -8.57 -15.40
C TYR A 242 -10.00 -9.44 -14.19
N SER A 243 -9.28 -10.55 -14.03
CA SER A 243 -9.17 -11.19 -12.72
C SER A 243 -8.29 -10.31 -11.85
N THR A 244 -8.86 -9.73 -10.80
CA THR A 244 -8.12 -8.84 -9.90
C THR A 244 -7.47 -9.59 -8.76
N SER A 245 -7.38 -10.92 -8.85
CA SER A 245 -6.72 -11.77 -7.86
C SER A 245 -5.20 -11.74 -7.96
N ALA A 246 -4.63 -11.59 -9.17
CA ALA A 246 -3.19 -11.44 -9.41
C ALA A 246 -2.89 -10.81 -10.78
N HIS A 247 -1.64 -10.39 -10.98
CA HIS A 247 -1.21 -9.79 -12.25
C HIS A 247 -1.17 -10.82 -13.38
N LEU A 248 -0.62 -12.01 -13.11
CA LEU A 248 -0.57 -13.13 -14.05
C LEU A 248 -1.21 -14.38 -13.44
N LEU A 249 -2.10 -15.01 -14.20
CA LEU A 249 -2.71 -16.29 -13.84
C LEU A 249 -2.22 -17.39 -14.78
N TRP A 250 -2.01 -18.60 -14.26
CA TRP A 250 -1.68 -19.73 -15.13
C TRP A 250 -2.64 -20.92 -15.03
N ILE A 251 -2.70 -21.66 -16.13
CA ILE A 251 -3.38 -22.95 -16.26
C ILE A 251 -2.34 -24.07 -16.05
N GLY A 252 -2.64 -24.98 -15.14
CA GLY A 252 -1.83 -26.16 -14.88
C GLY A 252 -1.95 -27.22 -15.99
N ASP A 253 -0.98 -28.14 -16.06
CA ASP A 253 -0.94 -29.20 -17.07
C ASP A 253 -2.15 -30.17 -16.99
N ARG A 254 -2.82 -30.25 -15.83
CA ARG A 254 -4.02 -31.08 -15.61
C ARG A 254 -5.33 -30.37 -15.94
N THR A 255 -5.31 -29.05 -16.14
CA THR A 255 -6.51 -28.22 -16.34
C THR A 255 -6.51 -27.51 -17.70
N ARG A 256 -5.53 -27.83 -18.57
CA ARG A 256 -5.36 -27.24 -19.92
C ARG A 256 -6.22 -27.88 -21.03
N GLY A 257 -7.26 -28.64 -20.69
CA GLY A 257 -8.13 -29.20 -21.73
C GLY A 257 -8.87 -28.08 -22.47
N LEU A 258 -8.87 -28.10 -23.81
CA LEU A 258 -9.43 -27.02 -24.65
C LEU A 258 -10.89 -26.69 -24.32
N ASP A 259 -11.70 -27.71 -24.00
CA ASP A 259 -13.11 -27.58 -23.64
C ASP A 259 -13.37 -27.54 -22.12
N GLN A 260 -12.33 -27.40 -21.30
CA GLN A 260 -12.47 -27.35 -19.83
C GLN A 260 -12.68 -25.94 -19.30
N ALA A 261 -13.21 -25.88 -18.08
CA ALA A 261 -13.57 -24.65 -17.39
C ALA A 261 -12.43 -23.63 -17.27
N HIS A 262 -11.18 -24.05 -17.01
CA HIS A 262 -10.05 -23.14 -16.87
C HIS A 262 -9.72 -22.41 -18.18
N VAL A 263 -9.65 -23.11 -19.31
CA VAL A 263 -9.46 -22.47 -20.63
C VAL A 263 -10.65 -21.55 -20.95
N GLU A 264 -11.87 -21.97 -20.62
CA GLU A 264 -13.08 -21.17 -20.79
C GLU A 264 -13.10 -19.90 -19.95
N TYR A 265 -12.56 -19.91 -18.73
CA TYR A 265 -12.47 -18.72 -17.89
C TYR A 265 -11.36 -17.78 -18.38
N LEU A 266 -10.13 -18.28 -18.54
CA LEU A 266 -8.97 -17.43 -18.84
C LEU A 266 -8.99 -16.81 -20.25
N ARG A 267 -9.73 -17.37 -21.21
CA ARG A 267 -9.90 -16.73 -22.53
C ARG A 267 -10.59 -15.37 -22.48
N GLY A 268 -11.38 -15.10 -21.44
CA GLY A 268 -12.24 -13.92 -21.37
C GLY A 268 -11.72 -12.79 -20.49
N ILE A 269 -10.75 -13.07 -19.62
CA ILE A 269 -10.04 -12.03 -18.86
C ILE A 269 -8.94 -11.39 -19.71
N ALA A 270 -8.54 -10.16 -19.41
CA ALA A 270 -7.53 -9.38 -20.13
C ALA A 270 -6.12 -9.44 -19.49
N ASN A 271 -5.99 -10.08 -18.32
CA ASN A 271 -4.68 -10.33 -17.69
C ASN A 271 -3.71 -11.05 -18.64
N PRO A 272 -2.39 -10.90 -18.48
CA PRO A 272 -1.46 -11.87 -19.04
C PRO A 272 -1.74 -13.24 -18.43
N VAL A 273 -1.74 -14.27 -19.28
CA VAL A 273 -2.06 -15.65 -18.89
C VAL A 273 -0.91 -16.59 -19.26
N ALA A 274 -0.71 -17.64 -18.48
CA ALA A 274 0.28 -18.66 -18.78
C ALA A 274 -0.33 -20.06 -18.83
N VAL A 275 0.33 -20.99 -19.54
CA VAL A 275 -0.12 -22.39 -19.64
C VAL A 275 1.08 -23.32 -19.48
N LYS A 276 0.96 -24.30 -18.57
CA LYS A 276 1.98 -25.35 -18.42
C LYS A 276 1.84 -26.42 -19.50
N LEU A 277 2.95 -26.76 -20.15
CA LEU A 277 3.04 -27.76 -21.21
C LEU A 277 3.88 -28.96 -20.74
N GLY A 278 3.22 -30.08 -20.45
CA GLY A 278 3.86 -31.34 -20.09
C GLY A 278 4.33 -32.19 -21.28
N PRO A 279 5.00 -33.32 -21.02
CA PRO A 279 5.56 -34.20 -22.07
C PRO A 279 4.52 -34.88 -22.97
N THR A 280 3.24 -34.86 -22.57
CA THR A 280 2.12 -35.41 -23.35
C THR A 280 1.49 -34.38 -24.29
N THR A 281 1.94 -33.14 -24.27
CA THR A 281 1.44 -32.06 -25.12
C THR A 281 1.98 -32.24 -26.55
N THR A 282 1.13 -32.11 -27.56
CA THR A 282 1.53 -32.09 -28.96
C THR A 282 1.62 -30.66 -29.49
N ALA A 283 2.32 -30.44 -30.61
CA ALA A 283 2.40 -29.12 -31.24
C ALA A 283 1.03 -28.56 -31.64
N ASP A 284 0.12 -29.43 -32.10
CA ASP A 284 -1.25 -29.05 -32.47
C ASP A 284 -2.06 -28.60 -31.24
N ASP A 285 -1.88 -29.27 -30.08
CA ASP A 285 -2.51 -28.83 -28.83
C ASP A 285 -2.07 -27.42 -28.44
N VAL A 286 -0.77 -27.11 -28.58
CA VAL A 286 -0.22 -25.79 -28.23
C VAL A 286 -0.83 -24.72 -29.13
N VAL A 287 -0.88 -24.95 -30.44
CA VAL A 287 -1.47 -24.00 -31.40
C VAL A 287 -2.94 -23.77 -31.09
N ALA A 288 -3.72 -24.84 -30.83
CA ALA A 288 -5.14 -24.73 -30.48
C ALA A 288 -5.36 -23.95 -29.17
N LEU A 289 -4.51 -24.16 -28.15
CA LEU A 289 -4.55 -23.42 -26.90
C LEU A 289 -4.27 -21.92 -27.12
N CYS A 290 -3.26 -21.61 -27.95
CA CYS A 290 -2.91 -20.22 -28.26
C CYS A 290 -4.05 -19.51 -29.01
N GLN A 291 -4.64 -20.16 -30.01
CA GLN A 291 -5.79 -19.63 -30.74
C GLN A 291 -6.99 -19.36 -29.83
N ARG A 292 -7.15 -20.16 -28.77
CA ARG A 292 -8.27 -20.04 -27.82
C ARG A 292 -8.06 -18.93 -26.79
N LEU A 293 -6.84 -18.80 -26.27
CA LEU A 293 -6.50 -17.88 -25.16
C LEU A 293 -6.03 -16.50 -25.62
N ASP A 294 -5.48 -16.42 -26.83
CA ASP A 294 -4.95 -15.22 -27.45
C ASP A 294 -5.29 -15.18 -28.96
N PRO A 295 -6.58 -15.09 -29.32
CA PRO A 295 -7.02 -15.05 -30.71
C PRO A 295 -6.46 -13.82 -31.46
N GLU A 296 -6.26 -12.71 -30.74
CA GLU A 296 -5.77 -11.43 -31.27
C GLU A 296 -4.23 -11.37 -31.36
N ARG A 297 -3.52 -12.40 -30.89
CA ARG A 297 -2.06 -12.53 -30.98
C ARG A 297 -1.32 -11.35 -30.34
N LEU A 298 -1.75 -10.94 -29.16
CA LEU A 298 -1.21 -9.77 -28.48
C LEU A 298 0.15 -10.08 -27.84
N PRO A 299 1.23 -9.35 -28.15
CA PRO A 299 2.52 -9.53 -27.48
C PRO A 299 2.39 -9.38 -25.96
N GLY A 300 3.01 -10.31 -25.22
CA GLY A 300 2.97 -10.32 -23.75
C GLY A 300 1.69 -10.89 -23.13
N ARG A 301 0.69 -11.26 -23.94
CA ARG A 301 -0.56 -11.86 -23.48
C ARG A 301 -0.38 -13.29 -22.98
N LEU A 302 0.34 -14.12 -23.73
CA LEU A 302 0.43 -15.55 -23.49
C LEU A 302 1.85 -16.01 -23.18
N THR A 303 2.02 -16.71 -22.06
CA THR A 303 3.28 -17.32 -21.64
C THR A 303 3.16 -18.85 -21.65
N LEU A 304 4.07 -19.54 -22.36
CA LEU A 304 4.13 -21.00 -22.41
C LEU A 304 5.20 -21.52 -21.45
N ILE A 305 4.78 -22.25 -20.41
CA ILE A 305 5.66 -22.80 -19.37
C ILE A 305 5.94 -24.26 -19.69
N THR A 306 7.12 -24.57 -20.24
CA THR A 306 7.49 -25.95 -20.62
C THR A 306 8.04 -26.73 -19.43
N ARG A 307 7.48 -27.92 -19.17
CA ARG A 307 7.88 -28.83 -18.09
C ARG A 307 8.05 -30.26 -18.62
N MET A 308 8.98 -30.45 -19.55
CA MET A 308 9.07 -31.68 -20.36
C MET A 308 10.03 -32.71 -19.77
N GLY A 309 10.91 -32.30 -18.86
CA GLY A 309 11.92 -33.17 -18.28
C GLY A 309 13.18 -33.21 -19.15
N ALA A 310 14.33 -33.39 -18.50
CA ALA A 310 15.63 -33.40 -19.16
C ALA A 310 15.78 -34.49 -20.24
N ARG A 311 14.96 -35.55 -20.21
CA ARG A 311 15.05 -36.63 -21.22
C ARG A 311 14.25 -36.34 -22.49
N GLN A 312 13.28 -35.41 -22.45
CA GLN A 312 12.31 -35.24 -23.53
C GLN A 312 12.35 -33.84 -24.16
N VAL A 313 12.76 -32.81 -23.41
CA VAL A 313 12.70 -31.41 -23.88
C VAL A 313 13.45 -31.20 -25.20
N GLY A 314 14.64 -31.80 -25.37
CA GLY A 314 15.42 -31.65 -26.59
C GLY A 314 14.79 -32.27 -27.84
N ARG A 315 13.85 -33.21 -27.67
CA ARG A 315 13.12 -33.87 -28.76
C ARG A 315 11.77 -33.20 -29.03
N LEU A 316 11.03 -32.85 -27.99
CA LEU A 316 9.64 -32.38 -28.11
C LEU A 316 9.51 -30.88 -28.36
N LEU A 317 10.38 -30.07 -27.75
CA LEU A 317 10.26 -28.61 -27.83
C LEU A 317 10.52 -28.03 -29.23
N PRO A 318 11.48 -28.53 -30.04
CA PRO A 318 11.73 -27.97 -31.38
C PRO A 318 10.48 -27.96 -32.27
N GLU A 319 9.73 -29.07 -32.32
CA GLU A 319 8.50 -29.19 -33.12
C GLU A 319 7.43 -28.18 -32.68
N MET A 320 7.33 -27.91 -31.37
CA MET A 320 6.39 -26.91 -30.83
C MET A 320 6.82 -25.49 -31.19
N ILE A 321 8.11 -25.17 -31.09
CA ILE A 321 8.63 -23.85 -31.48
C ILE A 321 8.34 -23.60 -32.96
N GLU A 322 8.65 -24.56 -33.83
CA GLU A 322 8.38 -24.44 -35.27
C GLU A 322 6.89 -24.25 -35.57
N ALA A 323 6.01 -25.00 -34.89
CA ALA A 323 4.57 -24.85 -35.03
C ALA A 323 4.10 -23.46 -34.58
N MET A 324 4.62 -22.94 -33.47
CA MET A 324 4.28 -21.60 -32.97
C MET A 324 4.81 -20.48 -33.86
N THR A 325 6.03 -20.61 -34.39
CA THR A 325 6.60 -19.67 -35.37
C THR A 325 5.74 -19.63 -36.64
N ARG A 326 5.30 -20.79 -37.14
CA ARG A 326 4.41 -20.88 -38.31
C ARG A 326 3.01 -20.33 -38.01
N ALA A 327 2.48 -20.53 -36.81
CA ALA A 327 1.19 -19.99 -36.39
C ALA A 327 1.24 -18.46 -36.18
N GLY A 328 2.42 -17.91 -35.84
CA GLY A 328 2.66 -16.48 -35.70
C GLY A 328 2.12 -15.88 -34.39
N HIS A 329 2.05 -16.65 -33.30
CA HIS A 329 1.69 -16.10 -31.98
C HIS A 329 2.95 -15.59 -31.23
N PRO A 330 2.94 -14.36 -30.70
CA PRO A 330 4.07 -13.77 -29.99
C PRO A 330 4.13 -14.21 -28.51
N VAL A 331 4.35 -15.51 -28.30
CA VAL A 331 4.37 -16.12 -26.96
C VAL A 331 5.68 -15.90 -26.21
N THR A 332 5.60 -15.78 -24.89
CA THR A 332 6.78 -15.81 -24.01
C THR A 332 7.09 -17.25 -23.59
N TRP A 333 8.31 -17.73 -23.85
CA TRP A 333 8.73 -19.09 -23.48
C TRP A 333 9.43 -19.13 -22.12
N VAL A 334 8.94 -19.97 -21.21
CA VAL A 334 9.49 -20.11 -19.87
C VAL A 334 9.76 -21.57 -19.56
N CYS A 335 10.92 -21.88 -18.98
CA CYS A 335 11.26 -23.24 -18.57
C CYS A 335 10.89 -23.48 -17.10
N ASP A 336 10.13 -24.54 -16.84
CA ASP A 336 9.90 -25.14 -15.52
C ASP A 336 10.68 -26.46 -15.45
N PRO A 337 11.96 -26.43 -15.03
CA PRO A 337 12.80 -27.62 -14.97
C PRO A 337 12.51 -28.49 -13.74
N MET A 338 11.49 -28.15 -12.94
CA MET A 338 11.23 -28.78 -11.66
C MET A 338 10.37 -30.04 -11.83
N HIS A 339 9.22 -29.92 -12.49
CA HIS A 339 8.13 -30.87 -12.29
C HIS A 339 8.31 -32.23 -12.99
N ALA A 340 8.80 -32.26 -14.23
CA ALA A 340 8.97 -33.52 -14.97
C ALA A 340 10.26 -34.27 -14.60
N ASN A 341 11.07 -33.70 -13.70
CA ASN A 341 12.28 -34.31 -13.16
C ASN A 341 12.09 -34.84 -11.73
N THR A 342 10.85 -34.89 -11.22
CA THR A 342 10.57 -35.43 -9.89
C THR A 342 10.81 -36.94 -9.84
N THR A 343 11.56 -37.37 -8.84
CA THR A 343 11.79 -38.77 -8.47
C THR A 343 11.24 -39.03 -7.06
N THR A 344 11.16 -40.30 -6.67
CA THR A 344 10.76 -40.70 -5.31
C THR A 344 11.94 -41.39 -4.65
N THR A 345 12.30 -40.95 -3.44
CA THR A 345 13.38 -41.54 -2.66
C THR A 345 13.00 -42.92 -2.13
N ALA A 346 13.98 -43.68 -1.62
CA ALA A 346 13.72 -44.95 -0.93
C ALA A 346 12.74 -44.82 0.25
N ALA A 347 12.67 -43.63 0.88
CA ALA A 347 11.76 -43.33 1.99
C ALA A 347 10.35 -42.88 1.54
N GLY A 348 10.07 -42.88 0.23
CA GLY A 348 8.75 -42.50 -0.31
C GLY A 348 8.52 -41.00 -0.46
N LEU A 349 9.53 -40.16 -0.24
CA LEU A 349 9.44 -38.70 -0.42
C LEU A 349 9.70 -38.32 -1.88
N LYS A 350 8.96 -37.33 -2.38
CA LYS A 350 9.25 -36.74 -3.70
C LYS A 350 10.49 -35.85 -3.60
N THR A 351 11.43 -35.98 -4.52
CA THR A 351 12.59 -35.08 -4.63
C THR A 351 12.92 -34.76 -6.08
N ARG A 352 13.90 -33.89 -6.32
CA ARG A 352 14.38 -33.45 -7.63
C ARG A 352 15.91 -33.27 -7.57
N HIS A 353 16.63 -33.63 -8.63
CA HIS A 353 18.08 -33.46 -8.69
C HIS A 353 18.47 -32.21 -9.47
N LEU A 354 19.25 -31.31 -8.86
CA LEU A 354 19.68 -30.05 -9.47
C LEU A 354 20.40 -30.26 -10.81
N ASP A 355 21.24 -31.29 -10.93
CA ASP A 355 21.93 -31.61 -12.19
C ASP A 355 20.96 -31.97 -13.32
N THR A 356 19.85 -32.64 -12.99
CA THR A 356 18.81 -32.98 -13.97
C THR A 356 18.05 -31.71 -14.37
N MET A 357 17.75 -30.82 -13.43
CA MET A 357 17.12 -29.52 -13.71
C MET A 357 18.01 -28.66 -14.63
N LEU A 358 19.31 -28.60 -14.34
CA LEU A 358 20.32 -27.92 -15.18
C LEU A 358 20.40 -28.54 -16.58
N ALA A 359 20.32 -29.86 -16.69
CA ALA A 359 20.33 -30.57 -17.98
C ALA A 359 19.07 -30.25 -18.82
N GLU A 360 17.89 -30.12 -18.20
CA GLU A 360 16.69 -29.67 -18.89
C GLU A 360 16.84 -28.24 -19.41
N VAL A 361 17.28 -27.30 -18.56
CA VAL A 361 17.53 -25.91 -18.99
C VAL A 361 18.54 -25.86 -20.14
N GLN A 362 19.61 -26.66 -20.07
CA GLN A 362 20.60 -26.72 -21.15
C GLN A 362 20.00 -27.17 -22.49
N GLN A 363 19.17 -28.21 -22.48
CA GLN A 363 18.53 -28.71 -23.70
C GLN A 363 17.44 -27.78 -24.20
N TRP A 364 16.70 -27.14 -23.29
CA TRP A 364 15.71 -26.12 -23.60
C TRP A 364 16.35 -24.92 -24.32
N LEU A 365 17.47 -24.41 -23.80
CA LEU A 365 18.26 -23.36 -24.46
C LEU A 365 18.86 -23.82 -25.80
N ALA A 366 19.19 -25.11 -25.96
CA ALA A 366 19.66 -25.66 -27.24
C ALA A 366 18.53 -25.72 -28.28
N ALA A 367 17.32 -26.11 -27.89
CA ALA A 367 16.14 -26.15 -28.75
C ALA A 367 15.78 -24.75 -29.28
N HIS A 368 15.73 -23.74 -28.40
CA HIS A 368 15.47 -22.36 -28.81
C HIS A 368 16.50 -21.84 -29.82
N ARG A 369 17.79 -22.12 -29.58
CA ARG A 369 18.88 -21.77 -30.51
C ARG A 369 18.74 -22.48 -31.85
N GLY A 370 18.48 -23.78 -31.84
CA GLY A 370 18.32 -24.57 -33.06
C GLY A 370 17.16 -24.12 -33.94
N ALA A 371 16.08 -23.63 -33.31
CA ALA A 371 14.88 -23.14 -33.98
C ALA A 371 14.87 -21.61 -34.22
N GLY A 372 15.93 -20.87 -33.84
CA GLY A 372 16.02 -19.42 -34.03
C GLY A 372 14.99 -18.60 -33.23
N SER A 373 14.53 -19.12 -32.08
CA SER A 373 13.56 -18.45 -31.20
C SER A 373 14.21 -17.92 -29.92
N HIS A 374 13.47 -17.07 -29.19
CA HIS A 374 13.99 -16.43 -27.97
C HIS A 374 13.58 -17.21 -26.71
N PRO A 375 14.56 -17.65 -25.88
CA PRO A 375 14.26 -18.15 -24.55
C PRO A 375 13.86 -16.98 -23.63
N GLY A 376 12.66 -17.03 -23.06
CA GLY A 376 12.13 -15.95 -22.22
C GLY A 376 12.62 -15.99 -20.78
N GLY A 377 12.70 -17.15 -20.13
CA GLY A 377 13.17 -17.22 -18.74
C GLY A 377 12.84 -18.49 -17.96
N LEU A 378 12.75 -18.36 -16.64
CA LEU A 378 12.60 -19.49 -15.69
C LEU A 378 11.34 -19.37 -14.82
N HIS A 379 10.73 -20.51 -14.53
CA HIS A 379 9.64 -20.68 -13.58
C HIS A 379 10.05 -21.69 -12.49
N LEU A 380 10.26 -21.22 -11.26
CA LEU A 380 10.92 -21.99 -10.20
C LEU A 380 10.08 -22.09 -8.93
N GLU A 381 10.04 -23.28 -8.33
CA GLU A 381 9.54 -23.49 -6.97
C GLU A 381 10.72 -23.33 -5.99
N VAL A 382 10.74 -22.24 -5.25
CA VAL A 382 11.83 -21.85 -4.33
C VAL A 382 11.26 -21.45 -2.98
N THR A 383 12.05 -21.59 -1.92
CA THR A 383 11.76 -21.01 -0.59
C THR A 383 12.98 -20.25 -0.08
N CYS A 384 12.75 -19.25 0.78
CA CYS A 384 13.81 -18.59 1.53
C CYS A 384 14.35 -19.44 2.69
N ASP A 385 13.63 -20.50 3.07
CA ASP A 385 14.09 -21.45 4.08
C ASP A 385 15.21 -22.33 3.51
N ASN A 386 16.17 -22.69 4.36
CA ASN A 386 17.21 -23.65 4.00
C ASN A 386 16.67 -25.09 4.06
N VAL A 387 16.01 -25.52 2.98
CA VAL A 387 15.40 -26.86 2.87
C VAL A 387 16.32 -27.89 2.19
N THR A 388 16.04 -29.17 2.42
CA THR A 388 16.74 -30.32 1.81
C THR A 388 15.88 -31.04 0.77
N GLU A 389 14.79 -30.40 0.33
CA GLU A 389 13.76 -31.00 -0.52
C GLU A 389 14.28 -31.44 -1.91
N CYS A 390 15.35 -30.82 -2.42
CA CYS A 390 16.02 -31.17 -3.67
C CYS A 390 17.48 -31.63 -3.44
N VAL A 391 17.94 -32.60 -4.23
CA VAL A 391 19.29 -33.20 -4.18
C VAL A 391 20.28 -32.42 -5.04
N GLY A 392 21.50 -32.23 -4.56
CA GLY A 392 22.61 -31.57 -5.25
C GLY A 392 22.91 -30.14 -4.77
N GLY A 393 23.70 -29.41 -5.55
CA GLY A 393 24.24 -28.07 -5.23
C GLY A 393 25.76 -28.10 -4.97
N ARG A 394 26.51 -27.12 -5.48
CA ARG A 394 27.98 -27.07 -5.31
C ARG A 394 28.43 -26.63 -3.92
N ALA A 395 27.65 -25.77 -3.28
CA ALA A 395 27.89 -25.32 -1.90
C ALA A 395 26.83 -25.97 -1.01
N GLY A 396 27.25 -26.86 -0.10
CA GLY A 396 26.32 -27.58 0.77
C GLY A 396 25.45 -28.62 0.05
N ALA A 397 26.07 -29.45 -0.81
CA ALA A 397 25.38 -30.49 -1.57
C ALA A 397 24.46 -31.35 -0.68
N VAL A 398 23.18 -31.41 -1.03
CA VAL A 398 22.20 -32.27 -0.37
C VAL A 398 22.26 -33.65 -1.01
N ASP A 399 22.57 -34.69 -0.23
CA ASP A 399 22.44 -36.09 -0.64
C ASP A 399 20.98 -36.56 -0.56
N GLU A 400 20.59 -37.57 -1.33
CA GLU A 400 19.27 -38.20 -1.27
C GLU A 400 18.94 -38.69 0.14
N ALA A 401 19.95 -39.19 0.87
CA ALA A 401 19.81 -39.58 2.27
C ALA A 401 19.41 -38.42 3.20
N GLN A 402 19.65 -37.16 2.81
CA GLN A 402 19.35 -35.97 3.61
C GLN A 402 17.98 -35.35 3.29
N VAL A 403 17.30 -35.79 2.23
CA VAL A 403 16.03 -35.20 1.78
C VAL A 403 14.96 -35.15 2.87
N HIS A 404 14.94 -36.14 3.77
CA HIS A 404 13.97 -36.22 4.85
C HIS A 404 14.27 -35.29 6.05
N GLN A 405 15.47 -34.71 6.13
CA GLN A 405 15.94 -33.98 7.32
C GLN A 405 15.24 -32.63 7.48
N HIS A 406 15.02 -31.91 6.38
CA HIS A 406 14.34 -30.61 6.35
C HIS A 406 13.39 -30.53 5.15
N PHE A 407 12.42 -31.45 5.10
CA PHE A 407 11.34 -31.47 4.11
C PHE A 407 10.12 -30.72 4.66
N LEU A 408 10.02 -29.42 4.41
CA LEU A 408 8.99 -28.55 5.01
C LEU A 408 7.77 -28.35 4.12
N SER A 409 7.93 -28.53 2.81
CA SER A 409 6.84 -28.38 1.85
C SER A 409 5.75 -29.42 2.07
N ALA A 410 4.51 -28.95 2.09
CA ALA A 410 3.34 -29.81 2.21
C ALA A 410 2.92 -30.46 0.88
N CYS A 411 3.48 -30.04 -0.26
CA CYS A 411 3.01 -30.46 -1.60
C CYS A 411 4.12 -31.04 -2.48
N ASP A 412 5.06 -30.21 -2.94
CA ASP A 412 6.13 -30.62 -3.85
C ASP A 412 7.47 -29.96 -3.44
N PRO A 413 8.62 -30.62 -3.72
CA PRO A 413 9.93 -30.21 -3.22
C PRO A 413 10.46 -28.91 -3.85
N ARG A 414 10.89 -27.95 -3.04
CA ARG A 414 11.38 -26.62 -3.44
C ARG A 414 12.90 -26.58 -3.47
N LEU A 415 13.46 -25.67 -4.27
CA LEU A 415 14.87 -25.32 -4.19
C LEU A 415 15.10 -24.42 -2.96
N ASN A 416 16.20 -24.66 -2.26
CA ASN A 416 16.72 -23.70 -1.29
C ASN A 416 17.42 -22.51 -1.99
N PRO A 417 17.77 -21.43 -1.26
CA PRO A 417 18.38 -20.24 -1.85
C PRO A 417 19.69 -20.49 -2.60
N GLU A 418 20.56 -21.39 -2.11
CA GLU A 418 21.83 -21.70 -2.79
C GLU A 418 21.61 -22.44 -4.11
N GLN A 419 20.76 -23.47 -4.11
CA GLN A 419 20.44 -24.25 -5.31
C GLN A 419 19.74 -23.39 -6.37
N ALA A 420 18.79 -22.53 -5.95
CA ALA A 420 18.12 -21.60 -6.85
C ALA A 420 19.10 -20.59 -7.47
N THR A 421 20.01 -20.06 -6.65
CA THR A 421 21.08 -19.16 -7.09
C THR A 421 21.99 -19.83 -8.12
N GLU A 422 22.39 -21.08 -7.87
CA GLU A 422 23.23 -21.85 -8.80
C GLU A 422 22.52 -22.07 -10.14
N LEU A 423 21.26 -22.52 -10.11
CA LEU A 423 20.45 -22.74 -11.32
C LEU A 423 20.35 -21.46 -12.16
N VAL A 424 20.05 -20.33 -11.53
CA VAL A 424 19.90 -19.03 -12.19
C VAL A 424 21.22 -18.55 -12.81
N LEU A 425 22.33 -18.61 -12.06
CA LEU A 425 23.64 -18.18 -12.55
C LEU A 425 24.14 -19.06 -13.71
N GLN A 426 23.93 -20.38 -13.64
CA GLN A 426 24.27 -21.29 -14.73
C GLN A 426 23.43 -21.02 -15.98
N THR A 427 22.14 -20.69 -15.80
CA THR A 427 21.26 -20.28 -16.90
C THR A 427 21.79 -19.00 -17.56
N GLY A 428 22.11 -17.98 -16.77
CA GLY A 428 22.64 -16.70 -17.27
C GLY A 428 23.95 -16.85 -18.04
N ARG A 429 24.91 -17.65 -17.53
CA ARG A 429 26.18 -17.93 -18.22
C ARG A 429 25.97 -18.61 -19.58
N ARG A 430 24.98 -19.50 -19.70
CA ARG A 430 24.67 -20.20 -20.95
C ARG A 430 23.98 -19.30 -21.96
N LEU A 431 23.21 -18.31 -21.50
CA LEU A 431 22.63 -17.27 -22.34
C LEU A 431 23.71 -16.32 -22.91
N THR A 432 24.80 -16.04 -22.17
CA THR A 432 25.87 -15.10 -22.61
C THR A 432 27.04 -15.72 -23.34
N GLY A 433 27.45 -16.95 -22.97
CA GLY A 433 28.69 -17.59 -23.45
C GLY A 433 28.81 -17.84 -24.96
N HIS A 434 27.87 -17.38 -25.78
CA HIS A 434 27.86 -17.56 -27.24
C HIS A 434 27.62 -16.25 -28.01
N ARG A 435 27.70 -15.06 -27.37
CA ARG A 435 27.72 -13.76 -28.08
C ARG A 435 29.11 -13.34 -28.62
N HIS A 436 30.13 -14.19 -28.51
CA HIS A 436 31.44 -13.98 -29.13
C HIS A 436 31.48 -14.52 -30.58
N THR A 437 30.81 -13.84 -31.50
CA THR A 437 31.14 -13.87 -32.93
C THR A 437 31.09 -12.43 -33.45
N GLU A 438 32.28 -11.89 -33.71
CA GLU A 438 32.68 -10.60 -34.32
C GLU A 438 31.91 -9.30 -33.97
N PRO A 439 32.62 -8.25 -33.50
CA PRO A 439 32.01 -6.94 -33.25
C PRO A 439 31.84 -6.18 -34.57
N THR A 440 30.60 -6.06 -35.07
CA THR A 440 30.26 -4.94 -35.94
C THR A 440 30.27 -3.67 -35.09
N ALA A 441 31.17 -2.75 -35.42
CA ALA A 441 31.43 -1.52 -34.68
C ALA A 441 30.18 -0.63 -34.56
N SER A 442 29.49 -0.74 -33.43
CA SER A 442 28.74 0.35 -32.84
C SER A 442 28.93 0.27 -31.33
N THR A 443 29.60 1.27 -30.76
CA THR A 443 29.86 1.41 -29.34
C THR A 443 28.58 1.14 -28.53
N PRO A 444 28.53 0.11 -27.66
CA PRO A 444 27.37 -0.05 -26.78
C PRO A 444 27.34 1.15 -25.82
N PRO A 445 26.18 1.80 -25.61
CA PRO A 445 26.09 2.83 -24.59
C PRO A 445 26.41 2.18 -23.23
N LYS A 446 27.17 2.89 -22.38
CA LYS A 446 27.41 2.50 -20.99
C LYS A 446 26.06 2.29 -20.32
N ALA A 447 25.64 1.05 -20.15
CA ALA A 447 24.43 0.70 -19.41
C ALA A 447 24.67 1.00 -17.93
N SER A 448 24.21 2.15 -17.47
CA SER A 448 23.81 2.29 -16.06
C SER A 448 22.70 1.27 -15.81
N ALA A 449 22.77 0.53 -14.70
CA ALA A 449 21.77 -0.45 -14.28
C ALA A 449 20.33 0.12 -14.39
N ALA A 450 19.68 -0.15 -15.51
CA ALA A 450 18.32 0.29 -15.80
C ALA A 450 17.38 -0.80 -15.26
N HIS A 451 16.82 -0.51 -14.09
CA HIS A 451 15.78 -1.29 -13.45
C HIS A 451 14.53 -1.24 -14.32
N TRP A 452 13.77 -2.34 -14.39
CA TRP A 452 12.44 -2.31 -14.98
C TRP A 452 11.56 -1.38 -14.13
N ARG A 453 11.41 -0.14 -14.59
CA ARG A 453 10.44 0.82 -14.07
C ARG A 453 9.37 0.98 -15.14
N PRO A 454 8.08 1.05 -14.77
CA PRO A 454 7.09 1.69 -15.61
C PRO A 454 7.65 3.05 -16.01
N TYR A 455 7.60 3.35 -17.30
CA TYR A 455 8.08 4.56 -17.96
C TYR A 455 7.65 5.83 -17.21
N ALA A 456 8.42 6.33 -16.22
CA ALA A 456 7.98 7.50 -15.45
C ALA A 456 9.07 8.43 -14.88
N GLN A 457 10.38 8.10 -14.88
CA GLN A 457 11.33 8.89 -14.07
C GLN A 457 12.65 9.36 -14.70
N ASP A 458 12.73 9.47 -16.03
CA ASP A 458 13.80 10.29 -16.65
C ASP A 458 13.25 11.09 -17.85
N ARG A 459 12.28 11.97 -17.58
CA ARG A 459 11.96 13.04 -18.53
C ARG A 459 12.97 14.16 -18.36
N ARG A 460 14.15 14.00 -18.98
CA ARG A 460 14.82 15.19 -19.51
C ARG A 460 13.84 15.79 -20.51
N ALA A 461 13.17 16.88 -20.13
CA ALA A 461 12.31 17.63 -21.04
C ALA A 461 13.15 17.90 -22.29
N ASP A 462 12.66 17.47 -23.45
CA ASP A 462 13.26 17.87 -24.71
C ASP A 462 12.99 19.37 -24.88
N LEU A 463 13.91 20.19 -24.37
CA LEU A 463 13.84 21.65 -24.44
C LEU A 463 13.94 22.15 -25.89
N THR A 464 14.17 21.26 -26.86
CA THR A 464 14.21 21.60 -28.30
C THR A 464 12.86 21.46 -28.99
N ALA A 465 11.84 20.91 -28.33
CA ALA A 465 10.50 20.81 -28.89
C ALA A 465 9.89 22.20 -29.15
N ALA A 466 9.35 22.41 -30.35
CA ALA A 466 8.75 23.66 -30.76
C ALA A 466 7.50 24.00 -29.92
N ALA A 467 7.31 25.28 -29.60
CA ALA A 467 6.10 25.75 -28.94
C ALA A 467 4.88 25.49 -29.83
N THR A 468 3.83 24.92 -29.25
CA THR A 468 2.54 24.73 -29.94
C THR A 468 1.58 25.82 -29.51
N SER A 469 0.80 26.34 -30.46
CA SER A 469 -0.19 27.38 -30.19
C SER A 469 -1.57 26.99 -30.72
N HIS A 470 -2.61 27.31 -29.97
CA HIS A 470 -4.00 27.03 -30.32
C HIS A 470 -4.88 28.20 -29.89
N THR A 471 -5.78 28.63 -30.78
CA THR A 471 -6.67 29.78 -30.56
C THR A 471 -8.12 29.34 -30.70
N TRP A 472 -8.97 29.77 -29.77
CA TRP A 472 -10.41 29.52 -29.79
C TRP A 472 -11.18 30.73 -29.24
N THR A 473 -12.49 30.78 -29.51
CA THR A 473 -13.38 31.81 -28.99
C THR A 473 -14.38 31.18 -28.02
N THR A 474 -14.51 31.74 -26.81
CA THR A 474 -15.47 31.29 -25.82
C THR A 474 -16.89 31.75 -26.19
N PRO A 475 -17.94 31.15 -25.60
CA PRO A 475 -19.32 31.63 -25.75
C PRO A 475 -19.52 33.09 -25.32
N GLY A 476 -18.65 33.60 -24.42
CA GLY A 476 -18.64 35.00 -23.98
C GLY A 476 -18.02 35.98 -24.99
N CYS A 477 -17.68 35.53 -26.21
CA CYS A 477 -16.97 36.33 -27.22
C CYS A 477 -15.56 36.76 -26.81
N LEU A 478 -14.90 35.98 -25.94
CA LEU A 478 -13.49 36.12 -25.60
C LEU A 478 -12.66 35.21 -26.50
N GLU A 479 -11.72 35.76 -27.25
CA GLU A 479 -10.74 34.96 -27.97
C GLU A 479 -9.55 34.66 -27.05
N ILE A 480 -9.15 33.40 -26.98
CA ILE A 480 -8.06 32.90 -26.13
C ILE A 480 -7.04 32.21 -27.03
N THR A 481 -5.78 32.62 -26.93
CA THR A 481 -4.64 31.93 -27.55
C THR A 481 -3.79 31.29 -26.48
N ARG A 482 -3.72 29.95 -26.48
CA ARG A 482 -2.82 29.17 -25.64
C ARG A 482 -1.52 28.88 -26.36
N THR A 483 -0.40 29.02 -25.66
CA THR A 483 0.92 28.56 -26.10
C THR A 483 1.49 27.57 -25.09
N ALA A 484 1.83 26.36 -25.53
CA ALA A 484 2.44 25.32 -24.70
C ALA A 484 3.90 25.08 -25.11
N GLN A 485 4.80 25.05 -24.12
CA GLN A 485 6.24 24.84 -24.35
C GLN A 485 6.89 24.12 -23.16
N PRO A 486 7.91 23.27 -23.36
CA PRO A 486 8.66 22.68 -22.27
C PRO A 486 9.39 23.71 -21.40
N TYR A 487 9.63 23.40 -20.13
CA TYR A 487 10.42 24.23 -19.20
C TYR A 487 11.43 23.40 -18.39
N PRO A 488 12.51 24.01 -17.84
CA PRO A 488 13.51 23.28 -17.06
C PRO A 488 13.01 22.93 -15.66
N HIS A 489 13.34 21.75 -15.14
CA HIS A 489 12.84 21.21 -13.86
C HIS A 489 12.83 22.18 -12.66
N HIS A 490 13.78 23.11 -12.56
CA HIS A 490 13.88 24.07 -11.45
C HIS A 490 12.91 25.27 -11.55
N ALA A 491 12.25 25.51 -12.69
CA ALA A 491 11.44 26.72 -12.87
C ALA A 491 10.24 26.76 -11.91
N LEU A 492 9.61 25.62 -11.65
CA LEU A 492 8.48 25.55 -10.72
C LEU A 492 8.90 25.81 -9.26
N ASP A 493 10.13 25.47 -8.89
CA ASP A 493 10.67 25.81 -7.57
C ASP A 493 11.01 27.31 -7.46
N GLN A 494 11.41 27.97 -8.56
CA GLN A 494 11.55 29.42 -8.61
C GLN A 494 10.19 30.13 -8.49
N VAL A 495 9.15 29.62 -9.15
CA VAL A 495 7.77 30.09 -8.97
C VAL A 495 7.35 29.95 -7.51
N THR A 496 7.63 28.79 -6.90
CA THR A 496 7.31 28.53 -5.48
C THR A 496 7.98 29.55 -4.55
N ALA A 497 9.28 29.84 -4.75
CA ALA A 497 10.01 30.82 -3.94
C ALA A 497 9.46 32.25 -4.09
N ALA A 498 9.03 32.62 -5.30
CA ALA A 498 8.49 33.94 -5.59
C ALA A 498 7.13 34.23 -4.91
N LEU A 499 6.43 33.20 -4.41
CA LEU A 499 5.13 33.37 -3.74
C LEU A 499 5.22 34.07 -2.39
N ASP A 500 6.40 34.19 -1.78
CA ASP A 500 6.55 35.00 -0.57
C ASP A 500 6.22 36.48 -0.81
N GLU A 501 6.49 36.98 -2.03
CA GLU A 501 6.42 38.40 -2.37
C GLU A 501 5.41 38.73 -3.48
N ARG A 502 4.85 37.73 -4.16
CA ARG A 502 3.92 37.95 -5.28
C ARG A 502 2.70 37.04 -5.19
N PRO A 503 1.49 37.55 -5.52
CA PRO A 503 0.29 36.74 -5.60
C PRO A 503 0.47 35.58 -6.58
N GLY A 504 -0.09 34.44 -6.23
CA GLY A 504 0.04 33.22 -7.00
C GLY A 504 -0.27 31.98 -6.17
N GLY A 505 -0.01 30.81 -6.74
CA GLY A 505 -0.21 29.56 -6.02
C GLY A 505 0.51 28.38 -6.64
N VAL A 506 0.74 27.37 -5.80
CA VAL A 506 1.21 26.04 -6.15
C VAL A 506 0.26 25.03 -5.52
N LEU A 507 -0.20 24.08 -6.34
CA LEU A 507 -0.96 22.90 -5.95
C LEU A 507 -0.21 21.66 -6.42
N GLY A 508 -0.33 20.55 -5.69
CA GLY A 508 0.23 19.29 -6.17
C GLY A 508 -0.10 18.10 -5.29
N SER A 509 0.47 16.96 -5.68
CA SER A 509 0.40 15.69 -4.98
C SER A 509 1.75 14.99 -5.09
N SER A 510 2.34 14.60 -3.97
CA SER A 510 3.61 13.85 -3.93
C SER A 510 3.41 12.34 -3.73
N VAL A 511 2.17 11.93 -3.44
CA VAL A 511 1.79 10.53 -3.24
C VAL A 511 1.25 9.93 -4.53
N GLN A 512 1.37 8.61 -4.67
CA GLN A 512 0.79 7.86 -5.77
C GLN A 512 -0.01 6.71 -5.20
N GLN A 513 -1.28 6.66 -5.57
CA GLN A 513 -2.20 5.60 -5.17
C GLN A 513 -3.04 5.21 -6.40
N PRO A 514 -2.85 3.99 -6.94
CA PRO A 514 -3.52 3.55 -8.14
C PRO A 514 -5.03 3.80 -8.10
N GLY A 515 -5.57 4.36 -9.19
CA GLY A 515 -7.00 4.67 -9.31
C GLY A 515 -7.52 5.86 -8.48
N ARG A 516 -6.66 6.57 -7.73
CA ARG A 516 -7.09 7.68 -6.85
C ARG A 516 -6.20 8.92 -6.90
N TYR A 517 -4.91 8.76 -6.62
CA TYR A 517 -3.94 9.87 -6.59
C TYR A 517 -2.77 9.59 -7.54
N ARG A 518 -2.39 10.62 -8.29
CA ARG A 518 -1.22 10.63 -9.17
C ARG A 518 -0.29 11.74 -8.73
N ARG A 519 1.00 11.60 -9.00
CA ARG A 519 1.96 12.69 -8.76
C ARG A 519 1.79 13.78 -9.81
N TRP A 520 1.58 15.00 -9.35
CA TRP A 520 1.51 16.18 -10.21
C TRP A 520 1.80 17.46 -9.41
N ARG A 521 2.21 18.53 -10.10
CA ARG A 521 2.30 19.88 -9.53
C ARG A 521 1.88 20.92 -10.58
N ILE A 522 1.15 21.93 -10.15
CA ILE A 522 0.78 23.09 -10.96
C ILE A 522 1.15 24.34 -10.18
N GLY A 523 1.87 25.27 -10.80
CA GLY A 523 2.22 26.56 -10.20
C GLY A 523 1.96 27.73 -11.13
N TYR A 524 1.66 28.88 -10.56
CA TYR A 524 1.48 30.15 -11.27
C TYR A 524 1.88 31.33 -10.40
N LEU A 525 2.16 32.46 -11.05
CA LEU A 525 2.61 33.70 -10.44
C LEU A 525 1.98 34.88 -11.17
N ALA A 526 1.79 36.00 -10.48
CA ALA A 526 1.28 37.25 -11.05
C ALA A 526 -0.02 37.06 -11.88
N PRO A 527 -1.07 36.44 -11.30
CA PRO A 527 -2.33 36.24 -12.00
C PRO A 527 -2.94 37.56 -12.45
N CYS A 528 -3.73 37.55 -13.53
CA CYS A 528 -4.27 38.77 -14.11
C CYS A 528 -5.47 39.33 -13.31
N LEU A 529 -6.31 38.45 -12.77
CA LEU A 529 -7.49 38.82 -11.97
C LEU A 529 -7.50 38.11 -10.61
N GLU A 530 -8.07 38.79 -9.63
CA GLU A 530 -8.44 38.25 -8.32
C GLU A 530 -9.94 38.44 -8.10
N VAL A 531 -10.64 37.37 -7.75
CA VAL A 531 -12.05 37.34 -7.39
C VAL A 531 -12.13 37.02 -5.91
N THR A 532 -12.71 37.93 -5.12
CA THR A 532 -12.95 37.71 -3.69
C THR A 532 -14.42 37.82 -3.36
N ALA A 533 -14.84 37.16 -2.28
CA ALA A 533 -16.19 37.31 -1.75
C ALA A 533 -16.20 37.34 -0.23
N ALA A 534 -17.15 38.08 0.32
CA ALA A 534 -17.50 38.11 1.73
C ALA A 534 -19.02 38.24 1.86
N ALA A 535 -19.65 37.28 2.53
CA ALA A 535 -21.09 37.10 2.58
C ALA A 535 -21.75 37.14 1.18
N ARG A 536 -22.42 38.23 0.85
CA ARG A 536 -23.12 38.42 -0.45
C ARG A 536 -22.46 39.44 -1.37
N ARG A 537 -21.29 39.96 -0.98
CA ARG A 537 -20.51 40.91 -1.76
C ARG A 537 -19.39 40.16 -2.47
N MET A 538 -19.24 40.39 -3.78
CA MET A 538 -18.15 39.88 -4.59
C MET A 538 -17.35 41.06 -5.15
N ASP A 539 -16.03 41.00 -5.05
CA ASP A 539 -15.12 41.95 -5.65
C ASP A 539 -14.27 41.24 -6.71
N VAL A 540 -14.05 41.88 -7.85
CA VAL A 540 -13.08 41.46 -8.86
C VAL A 540 -12.07 42.58 -9.08
N ARG A 541 -10.79 42.26 -8.97
CA ARG A 541 -9.68 43.21 -9.11
C ARG A 541 -8.74 42.76 -10.22
N ALA A 542 -8.40 43.70 -11.10
CA ALA A 542 -7.29 43.53 -12.02
C ALA A 542 -5.97 43.79 -11.28
N LEU A 543 -5.09 42.78 -11.26
CA LEU A 543 -3.80 42.85 -10.57
C LEU A 543 -2.69 43.43 -11.45
N ASN A 544 -2.89 43.46 -12.77
CA ASN A 544 -1.99 44.03 -13.75
C ASN A 544 -2.76 44.54 -14.99
N GLU A 545 -2.05 45.08 -15.99
CA GLU A 545 -2.66 45.62 -17.20
C GLU A 545 -3.46 44.57 -17.98
N ARG A 546 -3.03 43.31 -17.93
CA ARG A 546 -3.71 42.18 -18.58
C ARG A 546 -5.08 41.92 -17.96
N GLY A 547 -5.18 42.03 -16.63
CA GLY A 547 -6.46 41.99 -15.91
C GLY A 547 -7.42 43.10 -16.32
N ARG A 548 -6.92 44.30 -16.62
CA ARG A 548 -7.77 45.43 -17.06
C ARG A 548 -8.43 45.17 -18.41
N VAL A 549 -7.77 44.44 -19.30
CA VAL A 549 -8.34 43.98 -20.59
C VAL A 549 -9.51 43.04 -20.38
N LEU A 550 -9.48 42.22 -19.33
CA LEU A 550 -10.52 41.22 -19.02
C LEU A 550 -11.71 41.78 -18.22
N LEU A 551 -11.54 42.88 -17.49
CA LEU A 551 -12.61 43.44 -16.66
C LEU A 551 -13.93 43.76 -17.40
N PRO A 552 -13.93 44.26 -18.66
CA PRO A 552 -15.17 44.49 -19.40
C PRO A 552 -16.03 43.23 -19.58
N ILE A 553 -15.42 42.10 -20.01
CA ILE A 553 -16.17 40.84 -20.18
C ILE A 553 -16.62 40.27 -18.83
N VAL A 554 -15.80 40.41 -17.79
CA VAL A 554 -16.19 40.01 -16.42
C VAL A 554 -17.38 40.83 -15.93
N THR A 555 -17.35 42.15 -16.16
CA THR A 555 -18.45 43.05 -15.77
C THR A 555 -19.73 42.66 -16.49
N GLN A 556 -19.66 42.38 -17.80
CA GLN A 556 -20.79 41.90 -18.58
C GLN A 556 -21.35 40.58 -18.03
N ALA A 557 -20.48 39.60 -17.74
CA ALA A 557 -20.88 38.30 -17.21
C ALA A 557 -21.56 38.44 -15.83
N LEU A 558 -21.00 39.26 -14.93
CA LEU A 558 -21.48 39.40 -13.56
C LEU A 558 -22.73 40.28 -13.43
N SER A 559 -22.97 41.20 -14.36
CA SER A 559 -24.15 42.08 -14.37
C SER A 559 -25.47 41.30 -14.40
N ALA A 560 -25.48 40.08 -14.94
CA ALA A 560 -26.65 39.22 -14.98
C ALA A 560 -26.97 38.55 -13.62
N SER A 561 -26.01 38.51 -12.69
CA SER A 561 -26.10 37.74 -11.44
C SER A 561 -26.29 38.59 -10.18
N GLY A 562 -26.31 39.93 -10.31
CA GLY A 562 -26.52 40.83 -9.17
C GLY A 562 -26.44 42.31 -9.53
N HIS A 563 -26.46 43.16 -8.51
CA HIS A 563 -26.39 44.61 -8.67
C HIS A 563 -24.94 45.10 -8.56
N LEU A 564 -24.46 45.80 -9.60
CA LEU A 564 -23.15 46.44 -9.59
C LEU A 564 -23.14 47.63 -8.61
N ILE A 565 -22.34 47.54 -7.55
CA ILE A 565 -22.16 48.62 -6.57
C ILE A 565 -21.20 49.68 -7.14
N SER A 566 -20.08 49.23 -7.71
CA SER A 566 -19.08 50.11 -8.26
C SER A 566 -18.30 49.41 -9.39
N THR A 567 -17.88 50.20 -10.36
CA THR A 567 -17.06 49.77 -11.50
C THR A 567 -15.97 50.80 -11.74
N SER A 568 -14.73 50.36 -11.91
CA SER A 568 -13.59 51.17 -12.31
C SER A 568 -12.74 50.42 -13.35
N PRO A 569 -11.74 51.07 -13.98
CA PRO A 569 -10.84 50.40 -14.91
C PRO A 569 -10.02 49.24 -14.29
N SER A 570 -9.98 49.11 -12.96
CA SER A 570 -9.20 48.09 -12.26
C SER A 570 -9.97 47.29 -11.20
N THR A 571 -11.22 47.67 -10.90
CA THR A 571 -12.03 47.02 -9.85
C THR A 571 -13.50 46.97 -10.22
N LEU A 572 -14.17 45.94 -9.72
CA LEU A 572 -15.59 45.67 -9.88
C LEU A 572 -16.13 45.19 -8.54
N THR A 573 -17.23 45.75 -8.05
CA THR A 573 -17.91 45.27 -6.84
C THR A 573 -19.37 44.97 -7.17
N LEU A 574 -19.79 43.74 -6.87
CA LEU A 574 -21.13 43.20 -7.09
C LEU A 574 -21.78 42.86 -5.74
N ALA A 575 -23.05 43.23 -5.56
CA ALA A 575 -23.91 42.69 -4.51
C ALA A 575 -24.87 41.66 -5.10
N VAL A 576 -24.85 40.43 -4.57
CA VAL A 576 -25.80 39.39 -4.96
C VAL A 576 -27.10 39.53 -4.14
N PRO A 577 -28.27 39.68 -4.78
CA PRO A 577 -29.54 39.90 -4.08
C PRO A 577 -29.91 38.72 -3.20
N ALA A 578 -30.55 38.96 -2.06
CA ALA A 578 -31.03 37.88 -1.20
C ALA A 578 -31.98 36.94 -1.97
N PRO A 579 -31.92 35.62 -1.74
CA PRO A 579 -32.82 34.69 -2.40
C PRO A 579 -34.23 34.78 -1.79
N ASP A 580 -35.21 35.14 -2.61
CA ASP A 580 -36.63 35.22 -2.22
C ASP A 580 -37.40 33.94 -2.61
N ASP A 581 -36.75 33.04 -3.36
CA ASP A 581 -37.37 31.84 -3.91
C ASP A 581 -37.41 30.68 -2.91
N VAL A 582 -38.54 29.97 -2.90
CA VAL A 582 -38.70 28.68 -2.21
C VAL A 582 -38.34 27.57 -3.19
N LEU A 583 -37.19 26.93 -2.97
CA LEU A 583 -36.68 25.84 -3.82
C LEU A 583 -36.76 24.48 -3.07
N PRO A 584 -36.98 23.37 -3.79
CA PRO A 584 -36.76 22.02 -3.23
C PRO A 584 -35.31 21.85 -2.75
N GLU A 585 -35.09 20.99 -1.76
CA GLU A 585 -33.77 20.77 -1.15
C GLU A 585 -32.76 20.21 -2.17
N GLU A 586 -33.22 19.46 -3.17
CA GLU A 586 -32.41 18.97 -4.29
C GLU A 586 -31.83 20.11 -5.15
N GLN A 587 -32.45 21.28 -5.11
CA GLN A 587 -32.01 22.49 -5.82
C GLN A 587 -31.33 23.51 -4.89
N ARG A 588 -30.99 23.13 -3.65
CA ARG A 588 -30.37 24.04 -2.67
C ARG A 588 -29.11 24.71 -3.19
N SER A 589 -28.28 23.99 -3.95
CA SER A 589 -27.05 24.52 -4.59
C SER A 589 -27.31 25.56 -5.68
N ARG A 590 -28.57 25.67 -6.16
CA ARG A 590 -29.02 26.66 -7.16
C ARG A 590 -29.55 27.95 -6.52
N ARG A 591 -29.73 27.98 -5.20
CA ARG A 591 -30.17 29.19 -4.48
C ARG A 591 -29.22 30.36 -4.76
N ALA A 592 -29.79 31.54 -5.02
CA ALA A 592 -29.01 32.72 -5.40
C ALA A 592 -27.98 33.11 -4.34
N GLY A 593 -26.71 33.19 -4.74
CA GLY A 593 -25.58 33.53 -3.88
C GLY A 593 -24.32 33.85 -4.67
N VAL A 594 -23.18 34.02 -4.01
CA VAL A 594 -21.90 34.33 -4.67
C VAL A 594 -21.49 33.29 -5.73
N PHE A 595 -21.95 32.04 -5.57
CA PHE A 595 -21.74 30.99 -6.57
C PHE A 595 -22.58 31.14 -7.84
N SER A 596 -23.68 31.90 -7.82
CA SER A 596 -24.43 32.28 -9.04
C SER A 596 -23.60 33.24 -9.90
N ALA A 597 -22.94 34.20 -9.27
CA ALA A 597 -21.98 35.08 -9.93
C ALA A 597 -20.77 34.29 -10.46
N LEU A 598 -20.25 33.34 -9.68
CA LEU A 598 -19.15 32.47 -10.11
C LEU A 598 -19.52 31.58 -11.30
N ARG A 599 -20.74 31.03 -11.34
CA ARG A 599 -21.24 30.27 -12.51
C ARG A 599 -21.28 31.13 -13.78
N ALA A 600 -21.74 32.37 -13.67
CA ALA A 600 -21.75 33.29 -14.82
C ALA A 600 -20.33 33.60 -15.32
N LEU A 601 -19.36 33.74 -14.41
CA LEU A 601 -17.96 33.91 -14.77
C LEU A 601 -17.38 32.68 -15.46
N LEU A 602 -17.60 31.47 -14.90
CA LEU A 602 -17.16 30.21 -15.52
C LEU A 602 -17.76 30.03 -16.92
N ALA A 603 -19.03 30.39 -17.11
CA ALA A 603 -19.69 30.30 -18.41
C ALA A 603 -19.09 31.27 -19.46
N ALA A 604 -18.73 32.50 -19.06
CA ALA A 604 -18.13 33.47 -19.95
C ALA A 604 -16.73 33.05 -20.44
N PHE A 605 -15.99 32.30 -19.61
CA PHE A 605 -14.65 31.82 -19.91
C PHE A 605 -14.59 30.36 -20.38
N ALA A 606 -15.74 29.71 -20.62
CA ALA A 606 -15.83 28.28 -20.92
C ALA A 606 -14.87 27.84 -22.04
N ALA A 607 -14.09 26.80 -21.76
CA ALA A 607 -13.03 26.26 -22.61
C ALA A 607 -13.03 24.71 -22.49
N PRO A 608 -13.95 24.01 -23.18
CA PRO A 608 -14.14 22.56 -23.03
C PRO A 608 -12.92 21.71 -23.45
N ASP A 609 -12.08 22.26 -24.32
CA ASP A 609 -10.89 21.58 -24.87
C ASP A 609 -9.58 21.98 -24.14
N ASP A 610 -9.67 22.67 -23.00
CA ASP A 610 -8.52 23.06 -22.18
C ASP A 610 -8.62 22.51 -20.75
N ALA A 611 -7.69 21.60 -20.41
CA ALA A 611 -7.67 20.90 -19.12
C ALA A 611 -7.00 21.68 -17.97
N HIS A 612 -6.54 22.92 -18.20
CA HIS A 612 -5.74 23.66 -17.22
C HIS A 612 -6.26 25.07 -16.93
N LEU A 613 -6.80 25.80 -17.90
CA LEU A 613 -7.27 27.16 -17.68
C LEU A 613 -8.49 27.17 -16.73
N GLY A 614 -8.44 28.02 -15.71
CA GLY A 614 -9.47 28.07 -14.68
C GLY A 614 -9.20 29.09 -13.58
N LEU A 615 -10.02 29.04 -12.53
CA LEU A 615 -9.92 29.87 -11.34
C LEU A 615 -9.30 29.06 -10.20
N TYR A 616 -8.16 29.53 -9.68
CA TYR A 616 -7.34 28.83 -8.69
C TYR A 616 -7.37 29.57 -7.35
N GLY A 617 -7.61 28.88 -6.25
CA GLY A 617 -7.54 29.55 -4.95
C GLY A 617 -8.20 28.79 -3.82
N ALA A 618 -8.71 29.54 -2.86
CA ALA A 618 -9.21 29.04 -1.58
C ALA A 618 -10.66 29.46 -1.32
N PHE A 619 -11.36 28.59 -0.61
CA PHE A 619 -12.75 28.68 -0.20
C PHE A 619 -12.80 28.59 1.33
N GLY A 620 -13.32 29.62 1.98
CA GLY A 620 -13.41 29.75 3.43
C GLY A 620 -14.63 29.04 4.01
N TYR A 621 -14.54 28.68 5.29
CA TYR A 621 -15.56 27.91 6.00
C TYR A 621 -16.92 28.62 6.04
N ASP A 622 -16.94 29.94 6.23
CA ASP A 622 -18.14 30.75 6.37
C ASP A 622 -19.00 30.80 5.07
N LEU A 623 -18.49 30.33 3.92
CA LEU A 623 -19.30 30.12 2.71
C LEU A 623 -20.53 29.23 2.97
N ALA A 624 -20.44 28.28 3.91
CA ALA A 624 -21.55 27.42 4.30
C ALA A 624 -22.73 28.22 4.87
N PHE A 625 -22.48 29.35 5.53
CA PHE A 625 -23.51 30.15 6.18
C PHE A 625 -24.40 30.93 5.19
N GLY A 626 -23.96 31.02 3.93
CA GLY A 626 -24.82 31.49 2.84
C GLY A 626 -25.98 30.54 2.51
N PHE A 627 -25.86 29.26 2.90
CA PHE A 627 -26.82 28.19 2.58
C PHE A 627 -27.46 27.58 3.82
N GLU A 628 -26.73 27.56 4.94
CA GLU A 628 -27.17 27.06 6.24
C GLU A 628 -27.33 28.22 7.23
N PRO A 629 -28.54 28.48 7.76
CA PRO A 629 -28.74 29.58 8.69
C PRO A 629 -28.09 29.28 10.04
N ILE A 630 -26.95 29.93 10.31
CA ILE A 630 -26.20 29.87 11.57
C ILE A 630 -26.31 31.21 12.30
N ALA A 631 -26.58 31.15 13.61
CA ALA A 631 -26.58 32.32 14.46
C ALA A 631 -25.14 32.69 14.81
N LEU A 632 -24.62 33.73 14.17
CA LEU A 632 -23.24 34.20 14.33
C LEU A 632 -23.00 34.72 15.77
N ARG A 633 -22.04 34.12 16.47
CA ARG A 633 -21.58 34.51 17.82
C ARG A 633 -20.20 35.14 17.80
N LEU A 634 -19.37 34.75 16.84
CA LEU A 634 -17.98 35.17 16.74
C LEU A 634 -17.86 36.45 15.89
N PRO A 635 -17.11 37.48 16.33
CA PRO A 635 -16.90 38.67 15.51
C PRO A 635 -16.00 38.34 14.31
N ARG A 636 -16.44 38.67 13.10
CA ARG A 636 -15.61 38.59 11.90
C ARG A 636 -14.83 39.91 11.76
N PRO A 637 -13.51 39.88 11.57
CA PRO A 637 -12.72 41.09 11.34
C PRO A 637 -12.98 41.67 9.93
N ASP A 638 -12.64 42.94 9.72
CA ASP A 638 -12.89 43.65 8.46
C ASP A 638 -12.17 43.03 7.25
N ASP A 639 -11.06 42.32 7.49
CA ASP A 639 -10.28 41.59 6.48
C ASP A 639 -10.81 40.16 6.21
N HIS A 640 -11.95 39.77 6.79
CA HIS A 640 -12.51 38.43 6.60
C HIS A 640 -12.95 38.23 5.15
N ARG A 641 -12.49 37.13 4.54
CA ARG A 641 -12.80 36.73 3.18
C ARG A 641 -13.26 35.29 3.17
N ASP A 642 -14.35 35.04 2.46
CA ASP A 642 -14.95 33.71 2.31
C ASP A 642 -14.45 33.02 1.04
N LEU A 643 -13.92 33.79 0.07
CA LEU A 643 -13.46 33.29 -1.21
C LEU A 643 -12.30 34.14 -1.70
N VAL A 644 -11.24 33.51 -2.21
CA VAL A 644 -10.18 34.17 -2.99
C VAL A 644 -9.80 33.23 -4.14
N LEU A 645 -10.06 33.65 -5.37
CA LEU A 645 -9.72 32.92 -6.59
C LEU A 645 -8.92 33.81 -7.55
N HIS A 646 -7.88 33.26 -8.15
CA HIS A 646 -7.06 33.91 -9.16
C HIS A 646 -7.34 33.35 -10.54
N LEU A 647 -7.31 34.21 -11.54
CA LEU A 647 -7.20 33.81 -12.95
C LEU A 647 -5.72 33.94 -13.38
N PRO A 648 -4.96 32.84 -13.46
CA PRO A 648 -3.63 32.86 -14.03
C PRO A 648 -3.67 32.89 -15.57
N ASP A 649 -2.64 33.49 -16.15
CA ASP A 649 -2.40 33.50 -17.60
C ASP A 649 -1.04 32.89 -18.00
N GLU A 650 -0.30 32.37 -17.02
CA GLU A 650 0.87 31.52 -17.16
C GLU A 650 0.82 30.40 -16.10
N LEU A 651 0.88 29.15 -16.54
CA LEU A 651 0.87 27.95 -15.70
C LEU A 651 2.11 27.10 -15.96
N TYR A 652 2.72 26.59 -14.90
CA TYR A 652 3.80 25.61 -14.93
C TYR A 652 3.22 24.27 -14.45
N VAL A 653 3.11 23.30 -15.36
CA VAL A 653 2.49 22.00 -15.10
C VAL A 653 3.53 20.89 -15.16
N GLU A 654 3.60 20.12 -14.10
CA GLU A 654 4.39 18.90 -13.95
C GLU A 654 3.43 17.72 -13.71
N ASP A 655 3.18 16.90 -14.71
CA ASP A 655 2.28 15.74 -14.63
C ASP A 655 2.72 14.63 -15.61
N GLU A 656 1.91 13.62 -15.90
CA GLU A 656 2.23 12.54 -16.86
C GLU A 656 2.51 13.02 -18.30
N SER A 657 2.10 14.22 -18.69
CA SER A 657 2.36 14.81 -20.01
C SER A 657 3.77 15.39 -20.15
N GLY A 658 4.33 15.95 -19.07
CA GLY A 658 5.69 16.48 -19.07
C GLY A 658 5.89 17.60 -18.06
N LEU A 659 6.94 18.38 -18.30
CA LEU A 659 7.16 19.70 -17.68
C LEU A 659 6.77 20.76 -18.71
N ILE A 660 5.49 21.13 -18.74
CA ILE A 660 4.92 22.01 -19.77
C ILE A 660 4.48 23.33 -19.15
N ARG A 661 4.90 24.43 -19.78
CA ARG A 661 4.48 25.79 -19.47
C ARG A 661 3.39 26.21 -20.45
N TYR A 662 2.20 26.51 -19.93
CA TYR A 662 1.08 27.05 -20.69
C TYR A 662 0.99 28.55 -20.50
N ARG A 663 0.86 29.31 -21.58
CA ARG A 663 0.62 30.76 -21.58
C ARG A 663 -0.68 31.06 -22.30
N TYR A 664 -1.43 32.01 -21.77
CA TYR A 664 -2.70 32.44 -22.33
C TYR A 664 -2.62 33.93 -22.68
N ASP A 665 -3.07 34.25 -23.88
CA ASP A 665 -3.32 35.62 -24.33
C ASP A 665 -4.81 35.75 -24.68
N PHE A 666 -5.40 36.86 -24.24
CA PHE A 666 -6.83 37.12 -24.26
C PHE A 666 -7.13 38.32 -25.15
N THR A 667 -8.15 38.23 -26.00
CA THR A 667 -8.62 39.33 -26.84
C THR A 667 -10.10 39.57 -26.60
N VAL A 668 -10.44 40.78 -26.17
CA VAL A 668 -11.80 41.25 -25.88
C VAL A 668 -12.12 42.43 -26.82
N GLY A 669 -12.95 42.18 -27.83
CA GLY A 669 -13.18 43.17 -28.91
C GLY A 669 -11.86 43.52 -29.61
N ASP A 670 -11.53 44.81 -29.66
CA ASP A 670 -10.30 45.31 -30.30
C ASP A 670 -9.08 45.37 -29.35
N THR A 671 -9.23 44.94 -28.09
CA THR A 671 -8.16 45.00 -27.08
C THR A 671 -7.60 43.62 -26.80
N THR A 672 -6.28 43.47 -26.78
CA THR A 672 -5.60 42.19 -26.53
C THR A 672 -4.57 42.30 -25.42
N THR A 673 -4.34 41.20 -24.69
CA THR A 673 -3.23 41.07 -23.76
C THR A 673 -1.93 40.69 -24.45
N ALA A 674 -1.95 40.28 -25.73
CA ALA A 674 -0.75 39.91 -26.45
C ALA A 674 0.27 41.07 -26.43
N GLY A 675 1.50 40.79 -25.99
CA GLY A 675 2.57 41.80 -25.86
C GLY A 675 2.58 42.59 -24.54
N LEU A 676 1.56 42.48 -23.68
CA LEU A 676 1.56 43.12 -22.36
C LEU A 676 2.39 42.31 -21.33
N PRO A 677 3.08 42.99 -20.38
CA PRO A 677 3.83 42.35 -19.30
C PRO A 677 2.98 41.42 -18.42
N ARG A 678 3.57 40.31 -17.95
CA ARG A 678 2.97 39.33 -17.01
C ARG A 678 3.55 39.48 -15.60
N ASP A 679 3.80 40.70 -15.18
CA ASP A 679 4.27 41.03 -13.83
C ASP A 679 3.12 41.47 -12.93
N SER A 680 3.43 41.58 -11.63
CA SER A 680 2.55 42.11 -10.61
C SER A 680 3.39 42.87 -9.60
N ASP A 681 2.78 43.81 -8.89
CA ASP A 681 3.44 44.50 -7.78
C ASP A 681 3.93 43.49 -6.74
N SER A 682 5.14 43.72 -6.24
CA SER A 682 5.70 42.96 -5.12
C SER A 682 5.08 43.43 -3.82
N THR A 683 4.64 42.48 -3.00
CA THR A 683 4.27 42.73 -1.61
C THR A 683 5.53 42.83 -0.75
N ARG A 684 5.42 43.49 0.40
CA ARG A 684 6.51 43.52 1.37
C ARG A 684 6.74 42.10 1.92
N PRO A 685 7.99 41.70 2.21
CA PRO A 685 8.27 40.46 2.92
C PRO A 685 7.55 40.41 4.28
N ALA A 686 7.14 39.20 4.69
CA ALA A 686 6.53 38.97 5.99
C ALA A 686 7.51 39.35 7.12
N ALA A 687 7.03 40.13 8.09
CA ALA A 687 7.84 40.51 9.24
C ALA A 687 7.79 39.43 10.33
N ARG A 688 8.79 39.38 11.20
CA ARG A 688 8.69 38.56 12.42
C ARG A 688 7.66 39.19 13.36
N PRO A 689 6.65 38.46 13.84
CA PRO A 689 5.66 39.01 14.76
C PRO A 689 6.34 39.42 16.09
N ALA A 690 5.92 40.57 16.64
CA ALA A 690 6.48 41.12 17.88
C ALA A 690 6.18 40.24 19.10
N ALA A 691 5.02 39.59 19.12
CA ALA A 691 4.61 38.60 20.13
C ALA A 691 3.67 37.58 19.48
N LEU A 692 3.69 36.34 19.99
CA LEU A 692 2.74 35.30 19.60
C LEU A 692 1.52 35.34 20.53
N PRO A 693 0.30 35.12 20.03
CA PRO A 693 -0.86 34.88 20.88
C PRO A 693 -0.62 33.69 21.82
N PRO A 694 -1.18 33.70 23.04
CA PRO A 694 -1.03 32.58 23.96
C PRO A 694 -1.61 31.29 23.37
N PRO A 695 -0.97 30.13 23.60
CA PRO A 695 -1.55 28.85 23.19
C PRO A 695 -2.84 28.56 23.99
N PRO A 696 -3.68 27.63 23.52
CA PRO A 696 -4.82 27.15 24.29
C PRO A 696 -4.36 26.65 25.68
N GLY A 697 -5.09 27.01 26.73
CA GLY A 697 -4.80 26.51 28.08
C GLY A 697 -5.04 25.01 28.17
N GLN A 698 -4.23 24.30 28.97
CA GLN A 698 -4.39 22.87 29.19
C GLN A 698 -5.81 22.53 29.70
N GLY A 699 -6.46 21.54 29.10
CA GLY A 699 -7.83 21.12 29.42
C GLY A 699 -8.93 22.02 28.84
N ALA A 700 -8.60 23.08 28.10
CA ALA A 700 -9.59 23.92 27.44
C ALA A 700 -10.34 23.17 26.34
N TYR A 701 -9.65 22.34 25.55
CA TYR A 701 -10.29 21.52 24.52
C TYR A 701 -11.09 20.38 25.18
N ALA A 702 -10.53 19.73 26.20
CA ALA A 702 -11.23 18.70 26.97
C ALA A 702 -12.56 19.20 27.57
N LYS A 703 -12.67 20.49 27.92
CA LYS A 703 -13.94 21.09 28.35
C LYS A 703 -14.97 21.13 27.24
N ILE A 704 -14.57 21.47 26.00
CA ILE A 704 -15.45 21.46 24.83
C ILE A 704 -15.95 20.03 24.55
N VAL A 705 -15.07 19.02 24.69
CA VAL A 705 -15.46 17.61 24.53
C VAL A 705 -16.56 17.22 25.52
N ARG A 706 -16.41 17.57 26.80
CA ARG A 706 -17.44 17.32 27.83
C ARG A 706 -18.77 18.00 27.48
N THR A 707 -18.75 19.25 27.00
CA THR A 707 -19.97 19.93 26.56
C THR A 707 -20.61 19.23 25.35
N ALA A 708 -19.81 18.72 24.40
CA ALA A 708 -20.33 17.96 23.26
C ALA A 708 -20.99 16.64 23.72
N GLN A 709 -20.43 15.96 24.72
CA GLN A 709 -21.02 14.75 25.30
C GLN A 709 -22.43 14.97 25.86
N GLU A 710 -22.67 16.09 26.55
CA GLU A 710 -24.01 16.45 27.01
C GLU A 710 -25.00 16.58 25.84
N ARG A 711 -24.54 17.13 24.71
CA ARG A 711 -25.35 17.29 23.49
C ARG A 711 -25.61 15.97 22.76
N PHE A 712 -24.65 15.04 22.78
CA PHE A 712 -24.85 13.68 22.27
C PHE A 712 -25.92 12.96 23.09
N MET A 713 -25.89 13.08 24.43
CA MET A 713 -26.84 12.41 25.31
C MET A 713 -28.29 12.88 25.12
N CYS A 714 -28.53 14.15 24.79
CA CYS A 714 -29.87 14.67 24.52
C CYS A 714 -30.30 14.53 23.05
N GLY A 715 -29.45 13.97 22.19
CA GLY A 715 -29.74 13.75 20.77
C GLY A 715 -29.63 15.00 19.88
N ASP A 716 -28.99 16.08 20.38
CA ASP A 716 -28.76 17.29 19.60
C ASP A 716 -27.67 17.08 18.52
N LEU A 717 -26.72 16.20 18.82
CA LEU A 717 -25.60 15.84 17.96
C LEU A 717 -25.45 14.31 17.90
N VAL A 718 -24.81 13.83 16.84
CA VAL A 718 -24.30 12.45 16.70
C VAL A 718 -22.78 12.46 16.63
N GLU A 719 -22.24 13.45 15.90
CA GLU A 719 -20.80 13.69 15.75
C GLU A 719 -20.54 15.21 15.68
N VAL A 720 -19.43 15.70 16.23
CA VAL A 720 -18.96 17.08 16.00
C VAL A 720 -17.44 17.17 16.01
N VAL A 721 -16.88 18.08 15.20
CA VAL A 721 -15.43 18.26 15.05
C VAL A 721 -15.05 19.70 15.47
N PRO A 722 -14.99 20.02 16.77
CA PRO A 722 -14.46 21.31 17.23
C PRO A 722 -12.95 21.40 16.99
N SER A 723 -12.41 22.60 17.05
CA SER A 723 -10.99 22.84 16.79
C SER A 723 -10.36 23.85 17.75
N GLN A 724 -9.04 23.82 17.82
CA GLN A 724 -8.21 24.80 18.53
C GLN A 724 -7.04 25.26 17.67
N VAL A 725 -6.47 26.41 18.01
CA VAL A 725 -5.43 27.09 17.22
C VAL A 725 -4.13 27.20 17.99
N MET A 726 -3.03 26.87 17.34
CA MET A 726 -1.66 27.06 17.81
C MET A 726 -0.97 28.09 16.92
N TYR A 727 -0.05 28.86 17.49
CA TYR A 727 0.62 29.95 16.78
C TYR A 727 2.14 29.77 16.75
N ALA A 728 2.75 30.13 15.62
CA ALA A 728 4.20 30.20 15.46
C ALA A 728 4.61 31.37 14.56
N SER A 729 5.90 31.70 14.54
CA SER A 729 6.46 32.65 13.59
C SER A 729 6.78 31.97 12.26
N CYS A 730 6.53 32.63 11.12
CA CYS A 730 6.87 32.14 9.80
C CYS A 730 7.22 33.30 8.86
N THR A 731 8.50 33.57 8.62
CA THR A 731 8.92 34.71 7.77
C THR A 731 9.01 34.36 6.28
N SER A 732 8.93 33.08 5.92
CA SER A 732 8.89 32.60 4.52
C SER A 732 7.93 31.42 4.43
N ALA A 733 6.81 31.64 3.75
CA ALA A 733 5.79 30.62 3.53
C ALA A 733 6.31 29.57 2.53
N SER A 734 7.10 29.99 1.54
CA SER A 734 7.68 29.12 0.52
C SER A 734 8.70 28.12 1.08
N ASP A 735 9.57 28.55 1.99
CA ASP A 735 10.53 27.68 2.68
C ASP A 735 9.81 26.72 3.64
N PHE A 736 8.83 27.22 4.39
CA PHE A 736 7.97 26.39 5.24
C PHE A 736 7.28 25.28 4.43
N TYR A 737 6.61 25.64 3.32
CA TYR A 737 5.98 24.69 2.41
C TYR A 737 6.97 23.65 1.87
N SER A 738 8.15 24.09 1.40
CA SER A 738 9.17 23.21 0.83
C SER A 738 9.76 22.23 1.86
N LYS A 739 9.89 22.66 3.12
CA LYS A 739 10.29 21.77 4.23
C LYS A 739 9.16 20.82 4.62
N LEU A 740 7.93 21.30 4.68
CA LEU A 740 6.76 20.51 5.04
C LEU A 740 6.52 19.38 4.04
N ARG A 741 6.56 19.68 2.73
CA ARG A 741 6.42 18.69 1.65
C ARG A 741 7.40 17.51 1.78
N ARG A 742 8.66 17.79 2.13
CA ARG A 742 9.70 16.76 2.32
C ARG A 742 9.48 15.94 3.60
N ARG A 743 8.94 16.55 4.65
CA ARG A 743 8.73 15.91 5.96
C ARG A 743 7.40 15.13 6.02
N ASN A 744 6.38 15.61 5.33
CA ASN A 744 5.00 15.14 5.43
C ASN A 744 4.31 15.15 4.06
N PRO A 745 4.72 14.27 3.13
CA PRO A 745 4.08 14.16 1.82
C PRO A 745 2.60 13.79 1.95
N ALA A 746 1.74 14.39 1.12
CA ALA A 746 0.29 14.21 1.19
C ALA A 746 -0.39 14.24 -0.20
N PRO A 747 -1.66 13.80 -0.31
CA PRO A 747 -2.41 13.84 -1.56
C PRO A 747 -2.68 15.26 -2.07
N TYR A 748 -2.84 16.24 -1.18
CA TYR A 748 -3.01 17.64 -1.54
C TYR A 748 -1.96 18.51 -0.84
N GLU A 749 -1.06 19.07 -1.64
CA GLU A 749 -0.01 19.98 -1.19
C GLU A 749 -0.28 21.36 -1.76
N LEU A 750 -0.21 22.38 -0.91
CA LEU A 750 -0.63 23.72 -1.30
C LEU A 750 0.28 24.81 -0.74
N LEU A 751 0.53 25.82 -1.57
CA LEU A 751 1.05 27.13 -1.17
C LEU A 751 0.34 28.21 -1.98
N PHE A 752 -0.42 29.10 -1.34
CA PHE A 752 -1.07 30.23 -2.00
C PHE A 752 -0.70 31.53 -1.31
N ASN A 753 -0.32 32.53 -2.08
CA ASN A 753 -0.31 33.92 -1.64
C ASN A 753 -1.65 34.52 -2.03
N LEU A 754 -2.54 34.72 -1.06
CA LEU A 754 -3.91 35.20 -1.25
C LEU A 754 -3.98 36.74 -1.36
N GLY A 755 -2.86 37.39 -1.64
CA GLY A 755 -2.73 38.84 -1.73
C GLY A 755 -2.29 39.48 -0.42
N GLY A 756 -1.51 40.56 -0.54
CA GLY A 756 -0.96 41.29 0.60
C GLY A 756 0.09 40.48 1.35
N VAL A 757 -0.15 40.21 2.63
CA VAL A 757 0.76 39.46 3.52
C VAL A 757 0.10 38.18 4.06
N GLU A 758 -0.92 37.67 3.38
CA GLU A 758 -1.65 36.46 3.76
C GLU A 758 -1.33 35.27 2.83
N HIS A 759 -0.89 34.17 3.43
CA HIS A 759 -0.57 32.93 2.74
C HIS A 759 -1.27 31.72 3.37
N LEU A 760 -1.53 30.71 2.55
CA LEU A 760 -1.90 29.37 3.00
C LEU A 760 -0.81 28.40 2.58
N ALA A 761 -0.29 27.61 3.52
CA ALA A 761 0.72 26.60 3.23
C ALA A 761 0.41 25.30 3.98
N GLY A 762 0.32 24.18 3.28
CA GLY A 762 -0.16 22.93 3.88
C GLY A 762 0.06 21.67 3.05
N THR A 763 -0.14 20.54 3.72
CA THR A 763 -0.09 19.17 3.18
C THR A 763 -1.30 18.42 3.70
N SER A 764 -2.43 18.58 3.04
CA SER A 764 -3.71 18.02 3.45
C SER A 764 -3.85 16.56 3.04
N PRO A 765 -4.27 15.67 3.97
CA PRO A 765 -4.51 14.26 3.67
C PRO A 765 -5.80 14.02 2.88
N GLU A 766 -6.75 14.97 2.87
CA GLU A 766 -8.13 14.70 2.45
C GLU A 766 -8.53 15.48 1.20
N MET A 767 -8.96 14.73 0.16
CA MET A 767 -9.68 15.30 -0.98
C MET A 767 -11.05 15.78 -0.52
N TYR A 768 -11.43 17.01 -0.90
CA TYR A 768 -12.77 17.50 -0.63
C TYR A 768 -13.75 16.99 -1.68
N VAL A 769 -13.65 17.53 -2.91
CA VAL A 769 -14.48 17.15 -4.05
C VAL A 769 -13.60 17.19 -5.29
N ARG A 770 -13.65 16.12 -6.08
CA ARG A 770 -13.13 16.09 -7.45
C ARG A 770 -14.26 15.82 -8.41
N VAL A 771 -14.33 16.59 -9.50
CA VAL A 771 -15.28 16.37 -10.58
C VAL A 771 -14.51 16.15 -11.86
N THR A 772 -14.68 14.99 -12.47
CA THR A 772 -14.03 14.60 -13.73
C THR A 772 -15.08 14.42 -14.82
N ARG A 773 -14.63 14.40 -16.08
CA ARG A 773 -15.47 14.15 -17.25
C ARG A 773 -15.10 12.80 -17.83
N ASP A 774 -16.10 11.96 -18.12
CA ASP A 774 -15.88 10.71 -18.85
C ASP A 774 -15.86 10.92 -20.37
N ASP A 775 -15.52 9.86 -21.12
CA ASP A 775 -15.42 9.89 -22.59
C ASP A 775 -16.74 10.26 -23.30
N HIS A 776 -17.88 10.18 -22.59
CA HIS A 776 -19.20 10.54 -23.11
C HIS A 776 -19.61 11.96 -22.69
N GLY A 777 -18.69 12.73 -22.10
CA GLY A 777 -18.92 14.09 -21.65
C GLY A 777 -19.70 14.19 -20.34
N ARG A 778 -19.95 13.08 -19.62
CA ARG A 778 -20.71 13.10 -18.36
C ARG A 778 -19.79 13.40 -17.19
N LEU A 779 -20.31 14.13 -16.21
CA LEU A 779 -19.55 14.51 -15.03
C LEU A 779 -19.69 13.47 -13.92
N TRP A 780 -18.57 13.14 -13.29
CA TRP A 780 -18.48 12.24 -12.15
C TRP A 780 -17.93 13.00 -10.95
N VAL A 781 -18.56 12.84 -9.79
CA VAL A 781 -18.10 13.40 -8.52
C VAL A 781 -17.48 12.31 -7.66
N GLU A 782 -16.30 12.59 -7.12
CA GLU A 782 -15.53 11.71 -6.24
C GLU A 782 -15.20 12.43 -4.94
N THR A 783 -15.26 11.69 -3.83
CA THR A 783 -14.80 12.11 -2.52
C THR A 783 -14.20 10.92 -1.76
N CYS A 784 -13.63 11.24 -0.61
CA CYS A 784 -12.56 10.46 -0.02
C CYS A 784 -12.58 10.54 1.52
N PRO A 785 -13.70 10.18 2.20
CA PRO A 785 -13.82 10.39 3.64
C PRO A 785 -12.71 9.68 4.42
N ILE A 786 -12.09 10.39 5.37
CA ILE A 786 -11.03 9.88 6.23
C ILE A 786 -11.50 9.90 7.68
N SER A 787 -11.35 8.78 8.38
CA SER A 787 -11.45 8.71 9.83
C SER A 787 -10.58 7.56 10.34
N GLY A 788 -10.23 7.57 11.63
CA GLY A 788 -9.28 6.63 12.22
C GLY A 788 -7.84 6.98 11.88
N THR A 789 -7.05 7.27 12.91
CA THR A 789 -5.65 7.70 12.76
C THR A 789 -4.79 7.04 13.82
N VAL A 790 -3.75 6.32 13.38
CA VAL A 790 -2.68 5.84 14.27
C VAL A 790 -1.33 6.36 13.80
N ARG A 791 -0.37 6.44 14.73
CA ARG A 791 1.01 6.81 14.39
C ARG A 791 1.70 5.67 13.65
N ARG A 792 2.67 6.01 12.80
CA ARG A 792 3.66 5.03 12.31
C ARG A 792 4.47 4.49 13.49
N GLY A 793 4.68 3.18 13.49
CA GLY A 793 5.60 2.49 14.37
C GLY A 793 7.05 2.85 14.06
N ARG A 794 7.97 2.49 14.96
CA ARG A 794 9.42 2.67 14.74
C ARG A 794 9.95 1.74 13.65
N ASP A 795 9.27 0.63 13.45
CA ASP A 795 9.56 -0.41 12.48
C ASP A 795 8.28 -1.03 11.92
N ALA A 796 8.43 -1.99 11.01
CA ALA A 796 7.32 -2.66 10.35
C ALA A 796 6.45 -3.50 11.30
N VAL A 797 7.01 -3.99 12.41
CA VAL A 797 6.26 -4.81 13.38
C VAL A 797 5.30 -3.92 14.15
N GLU A 798 5.80 -2.80 14.67
CA GLU A 798 4.98 -1.81 15.37
C GLU A 798 3.94 -1.18 14.43
N ASP A 799 4.28 -0.94 13.15
CA ASP A 799 3.29 -0.53 12.12
C ASP A 799 2.17 -1.57 11.94
N SER A 800 2.50 -2.86 11.82
CA SER A 800 1.52 -3.94 11.69
C SER A 800 0.57 -3.99 12.89
N ASP A 801 1.09 -3.83 14.11
CA ASP A 801 0.27 -3.85 15.32
C ASP A 801 -0.64 -2.62 15.41
N HIS A 802 -0.14 -1.44 15.05
CA HIS A 802 -0.96 -0.23 14.95
C HIS A 802 -2.05 -0.36 13.88
N ILE A 803 -1.75 -0.92 12.70
CA ILE A 803 -2.74 -1.17 11.63
C ILE A 803 -3.82 -2.14 12.14
N ARG A 804 -3.40 -3.23 12.80
CA ARG A 804 -4.34 -4.21 13.37
C ARG A 804 -5.24 -3.56 14.42
N ALA A 805 -4.68 -2.72 15.30
CA ALA A 805 -5.45 -1.99 16.29
C ALA A 805 -6.47 -1.04 15.63
N LEU A 806 -6.05 -0.30 14.61
CA LEU A 806 -6.92 0.61 13.84
C LEU A 806 -8.06 -0.16 13.14
N LEU A 807 -7.77 -1.28 12.49
CA LEU A 807 -8.78 -2.10 11.82
C LEU A 807 -9.75 -2.79 12.79
N ASN A 808 -9.32 -3.06 14.02
CA ASN A 808 -10.17 -3.66 15.05
C ASN A 808 -10.91 -2.62 15.93
N SER A 809 -10.62 -1.33 15.76
CA SER A 809 -11.26 -0.26 16.50
C SER A 809 -12.70 -0.05 16.04
N ARG A 810 -13.66 -0.39 16.92
CA ARG A 810 -15.09 -0.16 16.67
C ARG A 810 -15.47 1.31 16.62
N LYS A 811 -14.76 2.16 17.37
CA LYS A 811 -14.94 3.61 17.37
C LYS A 811 -14.62 4.16 15.97
N ASP A 812 -13.41 3.89 15.48
CA ASP A 812 -12.93 4.39 14.18
C ASP A 812 -13.78 3.82 13.01
N GLU A 813 -14.21 2.56 13.10
CA GLU A 813 -15.15 1.98 12.15
C GLU A 813 -16.50 2.72 12.11
N SER A 814 -17.02 3.09 13.28
CA SER A 814 -18.30 3.79 13.40
C SER A 814 -18.21 5.22 12.84
N GLU A 815 -17.15 5.95 13.21
CA GLU A 815 -16.88 7.30 12.69
C GLU A 815 -16.80 7.32 11.16
N LEU A 816 -15.97 6.45 10.57
CA LEU A 816 -15.81 6.40 9.11
C LEU A 816 -17.12 6.01 8.41
N THR A 817 -17.87 5.06 8.99
CA THR A 817 -19.17 4.65 8.44
C THR A 817 -20.16 5.84 8.40
N MET A 818 -20.22 6.65 9.47
CA MET A 818 -21.09 7.82 9.50
C MET A 818 -20.67 8.89 8.49
N CYS A 819 -19.37 9.16 8.38
CA CYS A 819 -18.83 10.08 7.37
C CYS A 819 -19.22 9.65 5.95
N THR A 820 -19.07 8.36 5.65
CA THR A 820 -19.41 7.78 4.35
C THR A 820 -20.91 7.80 4.07
N ASP A 821 -21.78 7.57 5.06
CA ASP A 821 -23.22 7.63 4.85
C ASP A 821 -23.72 9.05 4.57
N VAL A 822 -23.18 10.06 5.26
CA VAL A 822 -23.52 11.46 4.96
C VAL A 822 -22.99 11.88 3.59
N ASP A 823 -21.78 11.46 3.23
CA ASP A 823 -21.21 11.72 1.91
C ASP A 823 -22.06 11.11 0.78
N ARG A 824 -22.54 9.87 0.96
CA ARG A 824 -23.48 9.21 0.03
C ARG A 824 -24.81 9.96 -0.05
N ASN A 825 -25.33 10.43 1.09
CA ASN A 825 -26.55 11.23 1.16
C ASN A 825 -26.40 12.55 0.39
N ASP A 826 -25.25 13.23 0.53
CA ASP A 826 -24.96 14.46 -0.20
C ASP A 826 -24.93 14.18 -1.72
N LYS A 827 -24.22 13.15 -2.17
CA LYS A 827 -24.21 12.76 -3.60
C LYS A 827 -25.59 12.40 -4.13
N ALA A 828 -26.41 11.69 -3.35
CA ALA A 828 -27.73 11.25 -3.78
C ALA A 828 -28.66 12.41 -4.20
N ARG A 829 -28.42 13.63 -3.70
CA ARG A 829 -29.18 14.84 -4.08
C ARG A 829 -28.93 15.29 -5.52
N ILE A 830 -27.76 14.98 -6.08
CA ILE A 830 -27.29 15.54 -7.36
C ILE A 830 -26.85 14.48 -8.37
N CYS A 831 -26.71 13.22 -7.95
CA CYS A 831 -26.29 12.10 -8.79
C CYS A 831 -27.48 11.28 -9.31
N ASP A 832 -27.26 10.58 -10.42
CA ASP A 832 -28.27 9.68 -10.98
C ASP A 832 -28.60 8.57 -9.97
N PRO A 833 -29.89 8.21 -9.80
CA PRO A 833 -30.29 7.11 -8.94
C PRO A 833 -29.51 5.83 -9.30
N GLY A 834 -28.92 5.18 -8.29
CA GLY A 834 -28.10 3.98 -8.45
C GLY A 834 -26.66 4.21 -8.94
N SER A 835 -26.24 5.45 -9.22
CA SER A 835 -24.85 5.74 -9.63
C SER A 835 -23.88 5.95 -8.47
N VAL A 836 -24.38 6.21 -7.25
CA VAL A 836 -23.53 6.42 -6.07
C VAL A 836 -22.98 5.09 -5.56
N GLN A 837 -21.67 4.92 -5.61
CA GLN A 837 -20.97 3.67 -5.31
C GLN A 837 -19.81 3.90 -4.35
N ILE A 838 -19.59 2.93 -3.45
CA ILE A 838 -18.39 2.87 -2.61
C ILE A 838 -17.37 2.01 -3.35
N LEU A 839 -16.32 2.62 -3.88
CA LEU A 839 -15.27 1.95 -4.64
C LEU A 839 -14.20 1.31 -3.73
N GLY A 840 -14.05 1.82 -2.52
CA GLY A 840 -13.13 1.30 -1.51
C GLY A 840 -13.65 1.61 -0.12
N ARG A 841 -13.53 0.64 0.80
CA ARG A 841 -13.97 0.77 2.20
C ARG A 841 -12.84 0.41 3.16
N ARG A 842 -12.62 1.25 4.18
CA ARG A 842 -11.60 1.10 5.23
C ARG A 842 -10.21 0.76 4.68
N GLN A 843 -9.85 1.36 3.55
CA GLN A 843 -8.55 1.17 2.94
C GLN A 843 -7.48 1.78 3.84
N ILE A 844 -6.39 1.04 4.06
CA ILE A 844 -5.25 1.53 4.83
C ILE A 844 -4.39 2.41 3.94
N GLU A 845 -4.25 3.67 4.34
CA GLU A 845 -3.33 4.62 3.72
C GLU A 845 -2.21 4.96 4.70
N MET A 846 -0.99 4.59 4.33
CA MET A 846 0.20 4.85 5.12
C MET A 846 0.89 6.11 4.61
N TYR A 847 1.06 7.07 5.52
CA TYR A 847 1.84 8.28 5.32
C TYR A 847 3.15 8.20 6.11
N SER A 848 4.00 9.23 6.01
CA SER A 848 5.32 9.21 6.65
C SER A 848 5.27 9.09 8.18
N ARG A 849 4.18 9.57 8.80
CA ARG A 849 4.02 9.58 10.27
C ARG A 849 2.71 9.02 10.79
N LEU A 850 1.71 8.88 9.93
CA LEU A 850 0.37 8.45 10.30
C LEU A 850 -0.12 7.36 9.37
N ILE A 851 -1.06 6.58 9.85
CA ILE A 851 -1.82 5.59 9.10
C ILE A 851 -3.29 5.95 9.25
N HIS A 852 -4.00 6.02 8.13
CA HIS A 852 -5.42 6.38 8.07
C HIS A 852 -6.25 5.25 7.49
N THR A 853 -7.50 5.12 7.96
CA THR A 853 -8.54 4.38 7.23
C THR A 853 -9.33 5.32 6.35
N VAL A 854 -9.59 4.88 5.12
CA VAL A 854 -10.17 5.77 4.10
C VAL A 854 -11.21 5.04 3.26
N ASP A 855 -12.31 5.72 2.98
CA ASP A 855 -13.32 5.29 2.02
C ASP A 855 -13.19 6.07 0.71
N HIS A 856 -13.62 5.48 -0.40
CA HIS A 856 -13.66 6.12 -1.72
C HIS A 856 -15.07 6.00 -2.27
N VAL A 857 -15.73 7.15 -2.48
CA VAL A 857 -17.12 7.22 -2.93
C VAL A 857 -17.21 8.03 -4.22
N GLN A 858 -17.91 7.49 -5.20
CA GLN A 858 -18.11 8.11 -6.51
C GLN A 858 -19.60 8.16 -6.87
N GLY A 859 -20.03 9.16 -7.64
CA GLY A 859 -21.37 9.23 -8.22
C GLY A 859 -21.39 9.96 -9.56
N ARG A 860 -22.33 9.63 -10.45
CA ARG A 860 -22.49 10.29 -11.74
C ARG A 860 -23.49 11.43 -11.62
N LEU A 861 -23.09 12.66 -11.92
CA LEU A 861 -23.97 13.82 -11.82
C LEU A 861 -25.15 13.71 -12.79
N ARG A 862 -26.34 14.09 -12.33
CA ARG A 862 -27.56 14.15 -13.16
C ARG A 862 -27.44 15.26 -14.21
N PRO A 863 -28.10 15.11 -15.37
CA PRO A 863 -28.24 16.20 -16.33
C PRO A 863 -28.78 17.47 -15.65
N GLY A 864 -28.17 18.61 -15.95
CA GLY A 864 -28.54 19.90 -15.37
C GLY A 864 -27.88 20.21 -14.02
N PHE A 865 -27.00 19.36 -13.49
CA PHE A 865 -26.09 19.71 -12.38
C PHE A 865 -24.66 19.88 -12.87
N ASP A 866 -23.92 20.78 -12.25
CA ASP A 866 -22.53 21.14 -12.59
C ASP A 866 -21.55 20.84 -11.45
N ALA A 867 -20.25 21.07 -11.69
CA ALA A 867 -19.22 20.84 -10.68
C ALA A 867 -19.38 21.72 -9.42
N LEU A 868 -20.01 22.90 -9.52
CA LEU A 868 -20.31 23.72 -8.35
C LEU A 868 -21.48 23.15 -7.55
N ASP A 869 -22.44 22.48 -8.17
CA ASP A 869 -23.45 21.73 -7.43
C ASP A 869 -22.85 20.59 -6.62
N ALA A 870 -21.89 19.87 -7.19
CA ALA A 870 -21.08 18.88 -6.47
C ALA A 870 -20.33 19.51 -5.30
N PHE A 871 -19.61 20.60 -5.55
CA PHE A 871 -18.87 21.32 -4.51
C PHE A 871 -19.76 21.83 -3.37
N LEU A 872 -20.90 22.45 -3.69
CA LEU A 872 -21.79 23.08 -2.69
C LEU A 872 -22.59 22.06 -1.89
N THR A 873 -22.97 20.94 -2.51
CA THR A 873 -23.79 19.91 -1.86
C THR A 873 -23.03 19.21 -0.74
N HIS A 874 -21.71 19.03 -0.89
CA HIS A 874 -20.85 18.42 0.13
C HIS A 874 -20.43 19.41 1.23
N MET A 875 -20.83 20.68 1.14
CA MET A 875 -20.30 21.75 1.98
C MET A 875 -20.83 21.69 3.43
N TRP A 876 -19.97 21.65 4.46
CA TRP A 876 -18.62 21.07 4.44
C TRP A 876 -18.66 19.60 4.83
N ALA A 877 -17.54 18.89 4.62
CA ALA A 877 -17.43 17.49 4.95
C ALA A 877 -17.69 17.27 6.46
N VAL A 878 -18.25 16.11 6.80
CA VAL A 878 -18.54 15.75 8.20
C VAL A 878 -17.25 15.66 9.02
N THR A 879 -16.16 15.22 8.39
CA THR A 879 -14.79 15.15 8.92
C THR A 879 -14.24 16.47 9.47
N VAL A 880 -14.87 17.60 9.14
CA VAL A 880 -14.51 18.93 9.65
C VAL A 880 -15.69 19.67 10.27
N THR A 881 -16.89 19.08 10.30
CA THR A 881 -18.09 19.70 10.86
C THR A 881 -18.71 18.81 11.92
N GLY A 882 -19.39 17.76 11.49
CA GLY A 882 -20.13 16.81 12.30
C GLY A 882 -21.49 16.48 11.71
N ALA A 883 -22.29 15.73 12.46
CA ALA A 883 -23.61 15.28 12.07
C ALA A 883 -24.62 15.42 13.24
N PRO A 884 -25.84 15.93 13.00
CA PRO A 884 -26.33 16.59 11.78
C PRO A 884 -25.59 17.91 11.49
N LYS A 885 -25.20 18.16 10.22
CA LYS A 885 -24.27 19.24 9.82
C LYS A 885 -24.63 20.62 10.40
N ARG A 886 -25.89 21.05 10.29
CA ARG A 886 -26.33 22.37 10.78
C ARG A 886 -26.15 22.51 12.30
N ALA A 887 -26.55 21.49 13.07
CA ALA A 887 -26.42 21.51 14.52
C ALA A 887 -24.94 21.50 14.94
N ALA A 888 -24.12 20.70 14.26
CA ALA A 888 -22.67 20.66 14.47
C ALA A 888 -22.00 22.01 14.17
N MET A 889 -22.36 22.66 13.05
CA MET A 889 -21.85 24.00 12.71
C MET A 889 -22.28 25.06 13.72
N GLN A 890 -23.51 25.01 14.23
CA GLN A 890 -23.96 25.92 15.29
C GLN A 890 -23.18 25.67 16.59
N PHE A 891 -22.96 24.42 16.96
CA PHE A 891 -22.14 24.06 18.12
C PHE A 891 -20.71 24.62 17.99
N ILE A 892 -20.10 24.48 16.81
CA ILE A 892 -18.77 25.03 16.50
C ILE A 892 -18.76 26.55 16.68
N GLU A 893 -19.73 27.26 16.09
CA GLU A 893 -19.85 28.72 16.21
C GLU A 893 -20.06 29.19 17.66
N ASP A 894 -20.77 28.41 18.47
CA ASP A 894 -21.07 28.75 19.87
C ASP A 894 -19.89 28.48 20.83
N HIS A 895 -18.97 27.57 20.50
CA HIS A 895 -17.97 27.06 21.46
C HIS A 895 -16.50 27.27 21.05
N GLU A 896 -16.20 27.58 19.78
CA GLU A 896 -14.84 27.92 19.37
C GLU A 896 -14.45 29.36 19.78
N GLN A 897 -13.14 29.62 19.86
CA GLN A 897 -12.62 30.92 20.34
C GLN A 897 -12.53 31.99 19.25
N SER A 898 -12.55 31.58 17.97
CA SER A 898 -12.42 32.48 16.83
C SER A 898 -12.99 31.85 15.56
N PRO A 899 -13.39 32.65 14.55
CA PRO A 899 -13.86 32.13 13.27
C PRO A 899 -12.80 31.26 12.59
N ARG A 900 -13.25 30.25 11.83
CA ARG A 900 -12.33 29.29 11.18
C ARG A 900 -11.57 29.86 10.00
N ARG A 901 -12.09 30.94 9.38
CA ARG A 901 -11.57 31.51 8.14
C ARG A 901 -11.40 30.40 7.09
N TRP A 902 -10.17 29.98 6.81
CA TRP A 902 -9.88 28.97 5.80
C TRP A 902 -9.99 27.53 6.31
N TYR A 903 -9.83 27.25 7.61
CA TYR A 903 -9.79 25.87 8.15
C TYR A 903 -11.12 25.14 7.97
N GLY A 904 -11.07 23.91 7.43
CA GLY A 904 -12.26 23.12 7.13
C GLY A 904 -13.01 23.58 5.87
N GLY A 905 -12.51 24.61 5.19
CA GLY A 905 -12.89 24.96 3.83
C GLY A 905 -12.13 24.11 2.80
N ALA A 906 -11.86 24.68 1.62
CA ALA A 906 -11.17 23.96 0.54
C ALA A 906 -10.15 24.84 -0.21
N VAL A 907 -9.18 24.19 -0.84
CA VAL A 907 -8.27 24.80 -1.82
C VAL A 907 -8.32 23.99 -3.10
N GLY A 908 -8.22 24.64 -4.25
CA GLY A 908 -8.28 23.91 -5.51
C GLY A 908 -8.42 24.79 -6.75
N VAL A 909 -8.95 24.16 -7.79
CA VAL A 909 -9.18 24.77 -9.10
C VAL A 909 -10.59 24.48 -9.61
N LEU A 910 -11.24 25.54 -10.10
CA LEU A 910 -12.46 25.46 -10.92
C LEU A 910 -12.05 25.65 -12.38
N ARG A 911 -12.14 24.61 -13.21
CA ARG A 911 -11.67 24.67 -14.59
C ARG A 911 -12.77 25.13 -15.53
N PHE A 912 -12.37 25.83 -16.60
CA PHE A 912 -13.32 26.29 -17.61
C PHE A 912 -13.82 25.20 -18.56
N ASP A 913 -13.25 23.98 -18.48
CA ASP A 913 -13.81 22.78 -19.11
C ASP A 913 -15.01 22.20 -18.32
N GLY A 914 -15.34 22.79 -17.16
CA GLY A 914 -16.43 22.35 -16.29
C GLY A 914 -16.04 21.30 -15.25
N THR A 915 -14.77 20.93 -15.15
CA THR A 915 -14.23 20.03 -14.10
C THR A 915 -13.76 20.80 -12.87
N LEU A 916 -13.49 20.08 -11.78
CA LEU A 916 -13.08 20.66 -10.50
C LEU A 916 -12.12 19.72 -9.78
N ASP A 917 -11.09 20.26 -9.13
CA ASP A 917 -10.25 19.49 -8.22
C ASP A 917 -9.96 20.29 -6.95
N SER A 918 -10.27 19.73 -5.79
CA SER A 918 -10.12 20.40 -4.51
C SER A 918 -9.77 19.47 -3.35
N GLY A 919 -8.95 19.97 -2.43
CA GLY A 919 -8.61 19.34 -1.16
C GLY A 919 -9.12 20.18 0.02
N LEU A 920 -9.43 19.53 1.15
CA LEU A 920 -9.77 20.26 2.37
C LEU A 920 -8.55 21.01 2.90
N THR A 921 -8.75 22.17 3.51
CA THR A 921 -7.71 22.96 4.19
C THR A 921 -7.39 22.41 5.59
N LEU A 922 -7.00 21.14 5.63
CA LEU A 922 -6.50 20.45 6.81
C LEU A 922 -4.97 20.46 6.80
N ARG A 923 -4.35 20.31 7.97
CA ARG A 923 -2.88 20.29 8.11
C ARG A 923 -2.23 21.45 7.34
N THR A 924 -2.84 22.62 7.49
CA THR A 924 -2.52 23.85 6.75
C THR A 924 -2.29 24.97 7.76
N ALA A 925 -1.24 25.75 7.56
CA ALA A 925 -0.99 26.97 8.30
C ALA A 925 -1.56 28.16 7.52
N GLN A 926 -2.37 28.97 8.19
CA GLN A 926 -2.71 30.31 7.73
C GLN A 926 -1.65 31.28 8.23
N ILE A 927 -0.90 31.89 7.33
CA ILE A 927 0.19 32.80 7.67
C ILE A 927 -0.27 34.21 7.33
N HIS A 928 -0.27 35.11 8.31
CA HIS A 928 -0.63 36.52 8.11
C HIS A 928 0.45 37.41 8.73
N ASP A 929 1.16 38.19 7.90
CA ASP A 929 2.30 39.05 8.29
C ASP A 929 3.29 38.35 9.23
N GLY A 930 3.64 37.12 8.86
CA GLY A 930 4.60 36.28 9.58
C GLY A 930 4.09 35.60 10.84
N LEU A 931 2.82 35.77 11.21
CA LEU A 931 2.14 34.97 12.21
C LEU A 931 1.47 33.76 11.54
N ALA A 932 1.97 32.56 11.82
CA ALA A 932 1.36 31.30 11.37
C ALA A 932 0.36 30.79 12.41
N ALA A 933 -0.90 30.64 12.01
CA ALA A 933 -1.96 29.99 12.77
C ALA A 933 -2.19 28.56 12.23
N VAL A 934 -1.95 27.56 13.08
CA VAL A 934 -2.19 26.14 12.81
C VAL A 934 -3.42 25.72 13.58
N ARG A 935 -4.52 25.50 12.88
CA ARG A 935 -5.79 25.04 13.47
C ARG A 935 -5.96 23.54 13.26
N VAL A 936 -6.39 22.85 14.32
CA VAL A 936 -6.54 21.39 14.37
C VAL A 936 -7.77 21.01 15.18
N GLY A 937 -8.42 19.91 14.78
CA GLY A 937 -9.60 19.37 15.42
C GLY A 937 -9.57 17.85 15.47
N ALA A 938 -10.46 17.29 16.29
CA ALA A 938 -10.67 15.86 16.45
C ALA A 938 -12.16 15.54 16.39
N THR A 939 -12.48 14.39 15.82
CA THR A 939 -13.85 13.90 15.70
C THR A 939 -14.33 13.45 17.06
N LEU A 940 -15.45 13.99 17.53
CA LEU A 940 -16.03 13.66 18.82
C LEU A 940 -17.27 12.81 18.63
N LEU A 941 -17.34 11.72 19.40
CA LEU A 941 -18.51 10.87 19.59
C LEU A 941 -18.95 10.88 21.06
N HIS A 942 -20.08 10.24 21.34
CA HIS A 942 -20.62 10.13 22.70
C HIS A 942 -19.64 9.56 23.73
N ASP A 943 -18.77 8.65 23.31
CA ASP A 943 -17.79 7.90 24.10
C ASP A 943 -16.36 8.40 23.94
N SER A 944 -16.14 9.55 23.29
CA SER A 944 -14.82 10.19 23.20
C SER A 944 -14.23 10.50 24.57
N ASP A 945 -12.94 10.23 24.75
CA ASP A 945 -12.19 10.55 25.98
C ASP A 945 -11.63 11.99 25.90
N PRO A 946 -12.08 12.93 26.75
CA PRO A 946 -11.71 14.35 26.62
C PRO A 946 -10.20 14.64 26.58
N ASP A 947 -9.40 13.91 27.35
CA ASP A 947 -7.97 14.14 27.45
C ASP A 947 -7.20 13.44 26.30
N ALA A 948 -7.73 12.33 25.79
CA ALA A 948 -7.24 11.68 24.57
C ALA A 948 -7.47 12.55 23.34
N GLU A 949 -8.66 13.14 23.19
CA GLU A 949 -8.97 13.99 22.03
C GLU A 949 -8.12 15.28 22.04
N GLU A 950 -7.88 15.87 23.23
CA GLU A 950 -6.96 17.01 23.35
C GLU A 950 -5.54 16.62 22.91
N ARG A 951 -5.03 15.45 23.33
CA ARG A 951 -3.73 14.94 22.86
C ARG A 951 -3.71 14.66 21.36
N GLU A 952 -4.78 14.13 20.79
CA GLU A 952 -4.88 13.86 19.35
C GLU A 952 -4.72 15.14 18.53
N THR A 953 -5.37 16.23 18.93
CA THR A 953 -5.20 17.51 18.24
C THR A 953 -3.74 18.01 18.27
N GLN A 954 -3.02 17.79 19.37
CA GLN A 954 -1.60 18.13 19.48
C GLN A 954 -0.74 17.29 18.54
N VAL A 955 -0.99 15.98 18.46
CA VAL A 955 -0.31 15.07 17.52
C VAL A 955 -0.59 15.48 16.07
N LYS A 956 -1.83 15.85 15.74
CA LYS A 956 -2.21 16.34 14.40
C LYS A 956 -1.47 17.63 14.01
N ALA A 957 -1.20 18.52 14.99
CA ALA A 957 -0.49 19.78 14.78
C ALA A 957 1.04 19.63 14.74
N GLN A 958 1.59 18.58 15.36
CA GLN A 958 3.03 18.42 15.62
C GLN A 958 3.90 18.62 14.38
N ALA A 959 3.56 17.99 13.25
CA ALA A 959 4.37 18.09 12.03
C ALA A 959 4.49 19.52 11.48
N LEU A 960 3.42 20.31 11.56
CA LEU A 960 3.43 21.72 11.16
C LEU A 960 4.24 22.54 12.16
N MET A 961 4.01 22.34 13.46
CA MET A 961 4.68 23.09 14.52
C MET A 961 6.19 22.83 14.55
N GLU A 962 6.65 21.58 14.41
CA GLU A 962 8.07 21.22 14.30
C GLU A 962 8.74 21.86 13.08
N THR A 963 8.00 21.99 11.97
CA THR A 963 8.52 22.59 10.74
C THR A 963 8.59 24.11 10.83
N LEU A 964 7.61 24.76 11.47
CA LEU A 964 7.60 26.20 11.73
C LEU A 964 8.69 26.62 12.73
N THR A 965 8.88 25.84 13.79
CA THR A 965 9.87 26.13 14.85
C THR A 965 11.29 25.69 14.50
N GLY A 966 11.46 24.87 13.46
CA GLY A 966 12.75 24.29 13.11
C GLY A 966 13.24 23.22 14.10
N ALA A 967 12.36 22.73 14.98
CA ALA A 967 12.71 21.68 15.93
C ALA A 967 13.12 20.38 15.19
N PRO A 968 14.14 19.65 15.69
CA PRO A 968 14.41 18.31 15.22
C PRO A 968 13.20 17.40 15.51
N PRO A 969 12.91 16.42 14.63
CA PRO A 969 11.79 15.50 14.84
C PRO A 969 11.94 14.76 16.18
N ALA A 970 10.86 14.66 16.95
CA ALA A 970 10.86 14.15 18.33
C ALA A 970 11.16 12.64 18.49
N THR A 971 11.47 11.92 17.41
CA THR A 971 11.81 10.49 17.43
C THR A 971 13.02 10.25 16.53
N GLN A 972 14.21 10.46 17.07
CA GLN A 972 15.39 9.78 16.55
C GLN A 972 15.43 8.36 17.15
N PRO A 973 15.84 7.34 16.38
CA PRO A 973 16.29 6.09 16.97
C PRO A 973 17.35 6.42 18.03
N GLU A 974 17.24 5.83 19.22
CA GLU A 974 18.29 5.99 20.23
C GLU A 974 19.65 5.67 19.60
N PRO A 975 20.68 6.50 19.84
CA PRO A 975 22.01 6.18 19.36
C PRO A 975 22.46 4.84 19.96
N PRO A 976 23.20 4.02 19.19
CA PRO A 976 23.75 2.77 19.71
C PRO A 976 24.53 3.05 21.00
N LEU A 977 24.31 2.22 22.02
CA LEU A 977 25.01 2.27 23.29
C LEU A 977 26.52 2.41 23.03
N GLN A 978 27.14 3.46 23.57
CA GLN A 978 28.56 3.69 23.44
C GLN A 978 29.34 2.50 24.02
N THR A 979 30.10 1.81 23.16
CA THR A 979 30.97 0.70 23.56
C THR A 979 32.26 1.23 24.16
N GLU A 980 32.58 0.79 25.38
CA GLU A 980 33.88 1.02 26.03
C GLU A 980 35.05 0.41 25.25
N ALA A 981 36.27 0.92 25.51
CA ALA A 981 37.46 0.83 24.68
C ALA A 981 38.15 -0.55 24.57
N THR A 982 37.64 -1.63 25.18
CA THR A 982 38.24 -2.97 25.07
C THR A 982 37.16 -4.02 24.74
N PRO A 983 37.09 -4.54 23.51
CA PRO A 983 36.08 -5.50 23.11
C PRO A 983 36.34 -6.88 23.72
N MET A 984 35.31 -7.48 24.31
CA MET A 984 35.37 -8.80 24.96
C MET A 984 35.33 -9.92 23.91
N ARG A 985 36.13 -10.96 24.09
CA ARG A 985 36.13 -12.15 23.23
C ARG A 985 35.08 -13.14 23.71
N VAL A 986 34.04 -13.32 22.91
CA VAL A 986 32.95 -14.28 23.18
C VAL A 986 33.14 -15.48 22.26
N LEU A 987 33.23 -16.67 22.85
CA LEU A 987 33.16 -17.93 22.10
C LEU A 987 31.73 -18.46 22.18
N LEU A 988 31.03 -18.48 21.05
CA LEU A 988 29.68 -18.98 20.97
C LEU A 988 29.69 -20.38 20.35
N ILE A 989 29.24 -21.38 21.12
CA ILE A 989 29.17 -22.78 20.69
C ILE A 989 27.80 -23.05 20.08
N ASP A 990 27.78 -23.30 18.78
CA ASP A 990 26.62 -23.68 17.98
C ASP A 990 26.26 -25.16 18.21
N HIS A 991 25.13 -25.41 18.87
CA HIS A 991 24.56 -26.74 19.07
C HIS A 991 23.56 -27.10 17.95
N SER A 992 23.84 -26.65 16.72
CA SER A 992 23.02 -26.87 15.52
C SER A 992 21.68 -26.12 15.55
N ASP A 993 21.68 -24.88 16.03
CA ASP A 993 20.50 -24.03 16.05
C ASP A 993 20.49 -23.02 14.91
N SER A 994 19.32 -22.83 14.29
CA SER A 994 19.17 -21.94 13.12
C SER A 994 19.22 -20.45 13.47
N PHE A 995 19.07 -20.06 14.74
CA PHE A 995 19.09 -18.69 15.23
C PHE A 995 20.46 -18.25 15.78
N VAL A 996 21.46 -19.15 15.77
CA VAL A 996 22.78 -18.93 16.35
C VAL A 996 23.49 -17.68 15.84
N HIS A 997 23.31 -17.35 14.56
CA HIS A 997 23.93 -16.17 13.94
C HIS A 997 23.24 -14.87 14.31
N THR A 998 21.93 -14.87 14.55
CA THR A 998 21.19 -13.71 15.07
C THR A 998 21.62 -13.43 16.51
N LEU A 999 21.74 -14.46 17.34
CA LEU A 999 22.27 -14.35 18.69
C LEU A 999 23.71 -13.81 18.69
N ALA A 1000 24.56 -14.35 17.81
CA ALA A 1000 25.94 -13.86 17.63
C ALA A 1000 25.98 -12.39 17.17
N ASP A 1001 25.05 -11.96 16.32
CA ASP A 1001 24.95 -10.58 15.87
C ASP A 1001 24.58 -9.64 17.02
N TYR A 1002 23.67 -10.01 17.92
CA TYR A 1002 23.34 -9.20 19.10
C TYR A 1002 24.57 -8.97 19.99
N PHE A 1003 25.40 -9.99 20.17
CA PHE A 1003 26.68 -9.85 20.89
C PHE A 1003 27.66 -8.91 20.16
N ARG A 1004 27.72 -8.97 18.82
CA ARG A 1004 28.56 -8.05 18.01
C ARG A 1004 28.05 -6.60 18.09
N GLN A 1005 26.74 -6.40 18.01
CA GLN A 1005 26.11 -5.09 18.16
C GLN A 1005 26.40 -4.47 19.55
N ALA A 1006 26.49 -5.31 20.59
CA ALA A 1006 26.87 -4.89 21.94
C ALA A 1006 28.40 -4.71 22.14
N GLY A 1007 29.20 -4.80 21.07
CA GLY A 1007 30.64 -4.51 21.07
C GLY A 1007 31.55 -5.68 21.42
N ALA A 1008 31.08 -6.93 21.37
CA ALA A 1008 31.92 -8.11 21.57
C ALA A 1008 32.54 -8.62 20.26
N HIS A 1009 33.75 -9.19 20.36
CA HIS A 1009 34.34 -10.01 19.30
C HIS A 1009 33.84 -11.45 19.44
N VAL A 1010 32.95 -11.86 18.54
CA VAL A 1010 32.28 -13.17 18.62
C VAL A 1010 32.88 -14.14 17.62
N THR A 1011 33.46 -15.22 18.13
CA THR A 1011 33.85 -16.41 17.35
C THR A 1011 32.78 -17.48 17.56
N THR A 1012 32.17 -17.95 16.47
CA THR A 1012 31.16 -19.02 16.51
C THR A 1012 31.77 -20.33 16.02
N LEU A 1013 31.72 -21.38 16.84
CA LEU A 1013 32.20 -22.72 16.49
C LEU A 1013 31.10 -23.76 16.76
N ARG A 1014 31.08 -24.86 16.00
CA ARG A 1014 30.15 -25.97 16.26
C ARG A 1014 30.54 -26.76 17.50
N ALA A 1015 29.54 -27.34 18.16
CA ALA A 1015 29.73 -28.31 19.24
C ALA A 1015 30.60 -29.51 18.80
N GLY A 1016 31.30 -30.13 19.75
CA GLY A 1016 32.26 -31.21 19.49
C GLY A 1016 33.70 -30.74 19.22
N LEU A 1017 34.06 -29.51 19.65
CA LEU A 1017 35.42 -29.00 19.54
C LEU A 1017 36.40 -29.71 20.50
N PRO A 1018 37.69 -29.85 20.13
CA PRO A 1018 38.72 -30.30 21.05
C PRO A 1018 38.86 -29.35 22.26
N PRO A 1019 39.04 -29.85 23.50
CA PRO A 1019 39.20 -28.99 24.69
C PRO A 1019 40.32 -27.95 24.59
N ALA A 1020 41.40 -28.28 23.87
CA ALA A 1020 42.53 -27.36 23.63
C ALA A 1020 42.12 -26.06 22.90
N THR A 1021 41.01 -26.06 22.14
CA THR A 1021 40.51 -24.88 21.44
C THR A 1021 40.06 -23.77 22.41
N LEU A 1022 39.62 -24.12 23.63
CA LEU A 1022 39.34 -23.13 24.68
C LEU A 1022 40.61 -22.39 25.11
N ASP A 1023 41.75 -23.09 25.15
CA ASP A 1023 43.05 -22.51 25.51
C ASP A 1023 43.61 -21.65 24.36
N GLU A 1024 43.42 -22.08 23.11
CA GLU A 1024 43.88 -21.36 21.92
C GLU A 1024 43.12 -20.04 21.68
N LEU A 1025 41.79 -20.07 21.80
CA LEU A 1025 40.96 -18.88 21.61
C LEU A 1025 40.94 -17.99 22.85
N ALA A 1026 41.20 -18.58 24.02
CA ALA A 1026 41.20 -17.97 25.34
C ALA A 1026 39.98 -17.04 25.54
N PRO A 1027 38.72 -17.53 25.39
CA PRO A 1027 37.55 -16.65 25.44
C PRO A 1027 37.37 -16.01 26.82
N ASP A 1028 36.75 -14.83 26.83
CA ASP A 1028 36.41 -14.11 28.04
C ASP A 1028 35.00 -14.52 28.57
N LEU A 1029 34.15 -15.04 27.68
CA LEU A 1029 32.83 -15.60 27.96
C LEU A 1029 32.54 -16.72 26.96
N VAL A 1030 32.02 -17.85 27.44
CA VAL A 1030 31.53 -18.95 26.58
C VAL A 1030 30.00 -18.92 26.55
N VAL A 1031 29.41 -18.89 25.35
CA VAL A 1031 27.97 -18.90 25.15
C VAL A 1031 27.54 -20.25 24.60
N LEU A 1032 26.70 -20.96 25.36
CA LEU A 1032 26.04 -22.18 24.91
C LEU A 1032 24.76 -21.77 24.19
N SER A 1033 24.77 -21.89 22.86
CA SER A 1033 23.61 -21.58 22.03
C SER A 1033 22.45 -22.56 22.29
N PRO A 1034 21.24 -22.23 21.80
CA PRO A 1034 20.14 -23.20 21.69
C PRO A 1034 20.52 -24.39 20.81
N GLY A 1035 19.64 -25.39 20.74
CA GLY A 1035 19.82 -26.55 19.87
C GLY A 1035 18.68 -27.55 20.02
N PRO A 1036 18.51 -28.47 19.05
CA PRO A 1036 17.50 -29.52 19.12
C PRO A 1036 17.89 -30.61 20.15
N GLY A 1037 16.93 -31.45 20.55
CA GLY A 1037 17.23 -32.62 21.39
C GLY A 1037 17.51 -32.28 22.85
N ARG A 1038 18.32 -33.12 23.51
CA ARG A 1038 18.71 -32.99 24.93
C ARG A 1038 20.15 -32.49 25.06
N PRO A 1039 20.53 -31.88 26.20
CA PRO A 1039 21.91 -31.42 26.44
C PRO A 1039 22.98 -32.48 26.21
N GLY A 1040 22.70 -33.74 26.54
CA GLY A 1040 23.63 -34.86 26.33
C GLY A 1040 23.91 -35.18 24.85
N ASP A 1041 22.97 -34.87 23.94
CA ASP A 1041 23.10 -35.20 22.51
C ASP A 1041 24.21 -34.36 21.83
N HIS A 1042 24.58 -33.22 22.43
CA HIS A 1042 25.55 -32.28 21.88
C HIS A 1042 26.82 -32.14 22.72
N GLY A 1043 27.02 -33.03 23.71
CA GLY A 1043 28.18 -32.97 24.61
C GLY A 1043 28.22 -31.71 25.47
N CYS A 1044 27.08 -31.08 25.77
CA CYS A 1044 27.05 -29.84 26.54
C CYS A 1044 27.58 -30.01 27.97
N LEU A 1045 27.39 -31.19 28.57
CA LEU A 1045 27.87 -31.50 29.92
C LEU A 1045 29.41 -31.57 29.97
N ASP A 1046 30.02 -32.29 29.02
CA ASP A 1046 31.48 -32.38 28.90
C ASP A 1046 32.10 -30.99 28.65
N LEU A 1047 31.47 -30.17 27.82
CA LEU A 1047 31.89 -28.78 27.61
C LEU A 1047 31.79 -27.95 28.90
N LEU A 1048 30.73 -28.11 29.70
CA LEU A 1048 30.59 -27.42 30.98
C LEU A 1048 31.66 -27.87 31.99
N ASP A 1049 32.08 -29.13 31.98
CA ASP A 1049 33.22 -29.60 32.78
C ASP A 1049 34.52 -28.89 32.37
N GLU A 1050 34.80 -28.80 31.07
CA GLU A 1050 35.99 -28.11 30.56
C GLU A 1050 35.99 -26.60 30.82
N ILE A 1051 34.81 -25.96 30.75
CA ILE A 1051 34.60 -24.55 31.14
C ILE A 1051 34.88 -24.37 32.64
N THR A 1052 34.39 -25.29 33.47
CA THR A 1052 34.56 -25.25 34.93
C THR A 1052 36.01 -25.43 35.33
N ALA A 1053 36.71 -26.40 34.72
CA ALA A 1053 38.11 -26.67 34.98
C ALA A 1053 39.02 -25.45 34.71
N ARG A 1054 38.60 -24.56 33.80
CA ARG A 1054 39.31 -23.32 33.43
C ARG A 1054 38.78 -22.06 34.12
N GLY A 1055 37.74 -22.17 34.94
CA GLY A 1055 37.11 -21.02 35.60
C GLY A 1055 36.51 -19.99 34.63
N LEU A 1056 36.09 -20.41 33.43
CA LEU A 1056 35.53 -19.51 32.43
C LEU A 1056 34.06 -19.15 32.73
N PRO A 1057 33.64 -17.88 32.55
CA PRO A 1057 32.23 -17.50 32.60
C PRO A 1057 31.42 -18.17 31.49
N ALA A 1058 30.16 -18.52 31.80
CA ALA A 1058 29.26 -19.16 30.84
C ALA A 1058 27.86 -18.53 30.78
N PHE A 1059 27.31 -18.42 29.58
CA PHE A 1059 25.92 -18.03 29.36
C PHE A 1059 25.17 -19.07 28.53
N GLY A 1060 24.01 -19.54 29.00
CA GLY A 1060 23.19 -20.54 28.31
C GLY A 1060 21.90 -19.96 27.75
N VAL A 1061 21.56 -20.31 26.51
CA VAL A 1061 20.27 -19.97 25.89
C VAL A 1061 19.54 -21.27 25.52
N CYS A 1062 18.28 -21.38 25.93
CA CYS A 1062 17.41 -22.54 25.69
C CYS A 1062 18.05 -23.87 26.09
N LEU A 1063 18.62 -24.63 25.14
CA LEU A 1063 19.39 -25.85 25.40
C LEU A 1063 20.54 -25.60 26.39
N GLY A 1064 21.18 -24.43 26.33
CA GLY A 1064 22.23 -24.05 27.27
C GLY A 1064 21.74 -23.93 28.71
N LEU A 1065 20.51 -23.42 28.94
CA LEU A 1065 19.91 -23.42 30.29
C LEU A 1065 19.67 -24.85 30.78
N GLN A 1066 19.10 -25.69 29.90
CA GLN A 1066 18.82 -27.08 30.21
C GLN A 1066 20.09 -27.84 30.57
N ALA A 1067 21.19 -27.61 29.83
CA ALA A 1067 22.50 -28.18 30.09
C ALA A 1067 23.05 -27.75 31.45
N MET A 1068 22.95 -26.46 31.80
CA MET A 1068 23.43 -25.95 33.09
C MET A 1068 22.68 -26.54 34.29
N VAL A 1069 21.38 -26.76 34.13
CA VAL A 1069 20.53 -27.41 35.15
C VAL A 1069 20.90 -28.89 35.30
N GLU A 1070 20.97 -29.65 34.21
CA GLU A 1070 21.34 -31.07 34.23
C GLU A 1070 22.76 -31.27 34.78
N HIS A 1071 23.73 -30.44 34.37
CA HIS A 1071 25.13 -30.49 34.85
C HIS A 1071 25.25 -30.35 36.38
N SER A 1072 24.32 -29.60 37.00
CA SER A 1072 24.32 -29.37 38.45
C SER A 1072 23.41 -30.35 39.21
N GLY A 1073 22.97 -31.44 38.58
CA GLY A 1073 22.13 -32.48 39.18
C GLY A 1073 20.64 -32.18 39.17
N GLY A 1074 20.19 -31.21 38.37
CA GLY A 1074 18.79 -30.89 38.17
C GLY A 1074 18.08 -31.78 37.16
N THR A 1075 16.76 -31.61 37.02
CA THR A 1075 15.93 -32.42 36.10
C THR A 1075 15.23 -31.55 35.05
N VAL A 1076 15.33 -31.97 33.79
CA VAL A 1076 14.67 -31.39 32.63
C VAL A 1076 13.68 -32.39 32.02
N VAL A 1077 12.43 -31.98 31.83
CA VAL A 1077 11.35 -32.83 31.32
C VAL A 1077 10.59 -32.18 30.15
N PRO A 1078 9.91 -32.97 29.31
CA PRO A 1078 9.02 -32.44 28.27
C PRO A 1078 7.86 -31.63 28.85
N LEU A 1079 7.51 -30.53 28.18
CA LEU A 1079 6.28 -29.80 28.42
C LEU A 1079 5.06 -30.62 27.96
N PRO A 1080 3.90 -30.47 28.62
CA PRO A 1080 2.64 -31.08 28.16
C PRO A 1080 2.25 -30.63 26.74
N GLN A 1081 2.57 -29.38 26.39
CA GLN A 1081 2.48 -28.86 25.03
C GLN A 1081 3.80 -28.16 24.66
N PRO A 1082 4.45 -28.55 23.55
CA PRO A 1082 5.65 -27.85 23.08
C PRO A 1082 5.39 -26.37 22.81
N ALA A 1083 6.31 -25.51 23.23
CA ALA A 1083 6.27 -24.08 22.96
C ALA A 1083 7.26 -23.76 21.83
N HIS A 1084 6.87 -24.05 20.59
CA HIS A 1084 7.67 -23.79 19.39
C HIS A 1084 7.12 -22.59 18.64
N GLY A 1085 7.88 -21.50 18.56
CA GLY A 1085 7.44 -20.28 17.88
C GLY A 1085 6.27 -19.59 18.58
N ARG A 1086 6.15 -19.76 19.92
CA ARG A 1086 5.07 -19.16 20.70
C ARG A 1086 5.59 -17.99 21.55
N PRO A 1087 4.90 -16.83 21.59
CA PRO A 1087 5.20 -15.81 22.58
C PRO A 1087 4.79 -16.31 23.97
N GLY A 1088 5.57 -15.98 24.98
CA GLY A 1088 5.26 -16.23 26.38
C GLY A 1088 5.43 -14.98 27.21
N ASN A 1089 4.48 -14.71 28.10
CA ASN A 1089 4.60 -13.64 29.09
C ASN A 1089 5.57 -14.08 30.19
N ILE A 1090 6.68 -13.36 30.32
CA ILE A 1090 7.76 -13.64 31.27
C ILE A 1090 7.60 -12.70 32.46
N THR A 1091 7.39 -13.27 33.65
CA THR A 1091 7.41 -12.54 34.92
C THR A 1091 8.81 -12.58 35.52
N VAL A 1092 9.38 -11.39 35.77
CA VAL A 1092 10.70 -11.20 36.37
C VAL A 1092 10.57 -11.15 37.89
N HIS A 1093 11.31 -12.01 38.60
CA HIS A 1093 11.29 -12.09 40.07
C HIS A 1093 12.47 -11.37 40.70
N SER A 1094 13.66 -11.52 40.11
CA SER A 1094 14.93 -11.00 40.62
C SER A 1094 16.01 -11.14 39.54
N GLY A 1095 17.27 -10.91 39.89
CA GLY A 1095 18.42 -11.25 39.03
C GLY A 1095 19.08 -10.05 38.33
N ARG A 1096 20.40 -10.12 38.19
CA ARG A 1096 21.22 -9.09 37.53
C ARG A 1096 21.16 -9.20 36.01
N LEU A 1097 20.92 -10.39 35.48
CA LEU A 1097 20.83 -10.66 34.04
C LEU A 1097 19.64 -9.91 33.41
N LEU A 1098 18.54 -9.79 34.14
CA LEU A 1098 17.29 -9.16 33.69
C LEU A 1098 17.15 -7.70 34.17
N ALA A 1099 18.22 -7.10 34.70
CA ALA A 1099 18.20 -5.74 35.20
C ALA A 1099 17.81 -4.73 34.10
N GLY A 1100 16.88 -3.83 34.43
CA GLY A 1100 16.39 -2.80 33.51
C GLY A 1100 15.25 -3.25 32.58
N LEU A 1101 14.78 -4.50 32.69
CA LEU A 1101 13.55 -4.96 32.04
C LEU A 1101 12.31 -4.67 32.91
N PRO A 1102 11.12 -4.52 32.31
CA PRO A 1102 9.87 -4.40 33.07
C PRO A 1102 9.57 -5.69 33.85
N ALA A 1103 8.69 -5.58 34.86
CA ALA A 1103 8.30 -6.73 35.70
C ALA A 1103 7.66 -7.87 34.90
N GLN A 1104 7.03 -7.55 33.76
CA GLN A 1104 6.52 -8.50 32.78
C GLN A 1104 6.88 -8.06 31.37
N PHE A 1105 7.28 -9.00 30.51
CA PHE A 1105 7.51 -8.77 29.08
C PHE A 1105 7.26 -10.03 28.25
N THR A 1106 7.02 -9.85 26.96
CA THR A 1106 6.84 -10.96 26.02
C THR A 1106 8.20 -11.47 25.51
N ALA A 1107 8.40 -12.78 25.50
CA ALA A 1107 9.57 -13.41 24.89
C ALA A 1107 9.22 -14.63 24.04
N GLY A 1108 10.03 -14.89 23.02
CA GLY A 1108 9.89 -16.04 22.14
C GLY A 1108 10.33 -17.36 22.78
N ARG A 1109 9.42 -18.34 22.81
CA ARG A 1109 9.69 -19.71 23.28
C ARG A 1109 9.86 -20.64 22.08
N TYR A 1110 10.95 -21.41 22.08
CA TYR A 1110 11.25 -22.48 21.10
C TYR A 1110 11.76 -23.75 21.80
N HIS A 1111 11.04 -24.23 22.81
CA HIS A 1111 11.48 -25.37 23.61
C HIS A 1111 10.36 -26.38 23.85
N SER A 1112 10.71 -27.66 23.71
CA SER A 1112 9.88 -28.79 24.16
C SER A 1112 10.19 -29.19 25.59
N LEU A 1113 11.43 -28.94 26.02
CA LEU A 1113 11.96 -29.34 27.31
C LEU A 1113 12.02 -28.12 28.22
N HIS A 1114 11.90 -28.34 29.53
CA HIS A 1114 12.05 -27.29 30.52
C HIS A 1114 12.58 -27.86 31.84
N ALA A 1115 13.24 -27.00 32.62
CA ALA A 1115 13.70 -27.34 33.95
C ALA A 1115 12.53 -27.39 34.94
N VAL A 1116 12.44 -28.48 35.72
CA VAL A 1116 11.44 -28.65 36.79
C VAL A 1116 12.07 -28.76 38.17
N GLN A 1117 13.25 -29.37 38.27
CA GLN A 1117 14.02 -29.44 39.52
C GLN A 1117 15.33 -28.67 39.33
N VAL A 1118 15.29 -27.37 39.64
CA VAL A 1118 16.46 -26.48 39.56
C VAL A 1118 17.26 -26.62 40.87
N PRO A 1119 18.56 -26.98 40.82
CA PRO A 1119 19.38 -27.12 42.01
C PRO A 1119 19.54 -25.82 42.79
N ASP A 1120 19.70 -25.91 44.12
CA ASP A 1120 19.79 -24.74 45.04
C ASP A 1120 20.96 -23.79 44.74
N CYS A 1121 21.95 -24.24 43.98
CA CYS A 1121 23.06 -23.40 43.53
C CYS A 1121 22.63 -22.32 42.51
N TYR A 1122 21.45 -22.46 41.89
CA TYR A 1122 20.83 -21.46 41.02
C TYR A 1122 19.67 -20.74 41.73
N GLU A 1123 19.54 -19.46 41.43
CA GLU A 1123 18.35 -18.67 41.71
C GLU A 1123 17.49 -18.58 40.44
N ILE A 1124 16.19 -18.83 40.56
CA ILE A 1124 15.24 -18.66 39.46
C ILE A 1124 14.85 -17.18 39.38
N SER A 1125 15.32 -16.50 38.34
CA SER A 1125 15.14 -15.06 38.16
C SER A 1125 13.90 -14.70 37.34
N ALA A 1126 13.35 -15.63 36.55
CA ALA A 1126 12.10 -15.42 35.83
C ALA A 1126 11.32 -16.73 35.58
N THR A 1127 10.00 -16.60 35.48
CA THR A 1127 9.09 -17.70 35.09
C THR A 1127 8.00 -17.20 34.13
N THR A 1128 7.26 -18.12 33.54
CA THR A 1128 6.00 -17.83 32.82
C THR A 1128 4.78 -18.02 33.72
N ASP A 1129 3.61 -17.58 33.23
CA ASP A 1129 2.32 -17.78 33.88
C ASP A 1129 1.96 -19.28 34.04
N ASP A 1130 2.44 -20.14 33.14
CA ASP A 1130 2.33 -21.60 33.25
C ASP A 1130 3.38 -22.25 34.19
N GLY A 1131 4.13 -21.43 34.94
CA GLY A 1131 5.07 -21.89 35.97
C GLY A 1131 6.41 -22.40 35.43
N VAL A 1132 6.68 -22.25 34.14
CA VAL A 1132 7.93 -22.72 33.52
C VAL A 1132 9.07 -21.75 33.82
N VAL A 1133 10.21 -22.30 34.26
CA VAL A 1133 11.44 -21.55 34.54
C VAL A 1133 12.01 -20.93 33.26
N MET A 1134 12.25 -19.62 33.31
CA MET A 1134 12.63 -18.83 32.13
C MET A 1134 14.01 -18.20 32.22
N ALA A 1135 14.53 -17.96 33.42
CA ALA A 1135 15.89 -17.52 33.63
C ALA A 1135 16.44 -18.04 34.95
N ILE A 1136 17.74 -18.33 34.97
CA ILE A 1136 18.47 -18.75 36.17
C ILE A 1136 19.81 -18.02 36.28
N GLU A 1137 20.24 -17.76 37.52
CA GLU A 1137 21.55 -17.20 37.83
C GLU A 1137 22.23 -18.03 38.92
N HIS A 1138 23.48 -18.41 38.72
CA HIS A 1138 24.21 -19.16 39.73
C HIS A 1138 24.63 -18.24 40.89
N ARG A 1139 24.45 -18.70 42.13
CA ARG A 1139 24.68 -17.89 43.34
C ARG A 1139 26.14 -17.49 43.56
N HIS A 1140 27.07 -18.38 43.20
CA HIS A 1140 28.51 -18.20 43.49
C HIS A 1140 29.45 -18.24 42.26
N ALA A 1141 29.13 -19.00 41.21
CA ALA A 1141 29.92 -19.09 39.98
C ALA A 1141 29.37 -18.14 38.89
N PRO A 1142 30.21 -17.71 37.92
CA PRO A 1142 29.78 -16.83 36.83
C PRO A 1142 29.02 -17.59 35.74
N ARG A 1143 27.81 -18.05 36.09
CA ARG A 1143 26.91 -18.77 35.18
C ARG A 1143 25.51 -18.16 35.19
N TRP A 1144 24.98 -17.91 34.01
CA TRP A 1144 23.65 -17.35 33.80
C TRP A 1144 22.99 -18.03 32.61
N ALA A 1145 21.67 -18.16 32.63
CA ALA A 1145 20.97 -18.72 31.47
C ALA A 1145 19.53 -18.25 31.35
N VAL A 1146 19.01 -18.31 30.13
CA VAL A 1146 17.60 -18.08 29.78
C VAL A 1146 17.04 -19.26 28.99
N GLN A 1147 15.75 -19.58 29.19
CA GLN A 1147 15.07 -20.65 28.47
C GLN A 1147 14.43 -20.14 27.16
N PHE A 1148 13.98 -18.89 27.15
CA PHE A 1148 13.50 -18.19 25.95
C PHE A 1148 14.66 -17.72 25.08
N HIS A 1149 14.37 -17.25 23.87
CA HIS A 1149 15.36 -16.82 22.89
C HIS A 1149 15.46 -15.29 22.86
N PRO A 1150 16.53 -14.66 23.40
CA PRO A 1150 16.74 -13.22 23.35
C PRO A 1150 16.78 -12.65 21.93
N GLU A 1151 17.27 -13.44 20.98
CA GLU A 1151 17.45 -13.08 19.58
C GLU A 1151 16.16 -13.19 18.74
N SER A 1152 15.09 -13.74 19.31
CA SER A 1152 13.81 -13.92 18.61
C SER A 1152 13.11 -12.58 18.34
N LEU A 1153 12.45 -12.48 17.19
CA LEU A 1153 11.54 -11.37 16.87
C LEU A 1153 10.42 -11.22 17.92
N MET A 1154 10.03 -12.31 18.58
CA MET A 1154 9.03 -12.26 19.67
C MET A 1154 9.57 -11.71 21.00
N THR A 1155 10.87 -11.39 21.08
CA THR A 1155 11.54 -10.83 22.27
C THR A 1155 12.01 -9.39 22.02
N THR A 1156 11.41 -8.70 21.03
CA THR A 1156 11.74 -7.32 20.65
C THR A 1156 11.09 -6.27 21.54
N ASP A 1157 10.04 -6.62 22.28
CA ASP A 1157 9.39 -5.72 23.24
C ASP A 1157 10.44 -5.13 24.18
N HIS A 1158 10.43 -3.80 24.32
CA HIS A 1158 11.36 -3.04 25.16
C HIS A 1158 12.86 -3.28 24.88
N HIS A 1159 13.23 -3.79 23.70
CA HIS A 1159 14.60 -4.22 23.38
C HIS A 1159 15.13 -5.27 24.37
N ALA A 1160 14.25 -6.13 24.88
CA ALA A 1160 14.57 -7.06 25.96
C ALA A 1160 15.76 -7.97 25.61
N GLY A 1161 15.78 -8.49 24.38
CA GLY A 1161 16.90 -9.26 23.85
C GLY A 1161 18.25 -8.55 23.95
N HIS A 1162 18.37 -7.37 23.34
CA HIS A 1162 19.60 -6.56 23.37
C HIS A 1162 20.03 -6.17 24.78
N ARG A 1163 19.06 -5.86 25.67
CA ARG A 1163 19.33 -5.53 27.07
C ARG A 1163 19.95 -6.71 27.82
N ILE A 1164 19.41 -7.91 27.65
CA ILE A 1164 19.95 -9.15 28.26
C ILE A 1164 21.38 -9.39 27.78
N ILE A 1165 21.64 -9.24 26.47
CA ILE A 1165 22.98 -9.41 25.90
C ILE A 1165 23.97 -8.34 26.43
N THR A 1166 23.50 -7.11 26.63
CA THR A 1166 24.32 -6.06 27.26
C THR A 1166 24.64 -6.40 28.73
N ASN A 1167 23.64 -6.89 29.47
CA ASN A 1167 23.79 -7.25 30.88
C ASN A 1167 24.76 -8.42 31.06
N ILE A 1168 24.67 -9.48 30.23
CA ILE A 1168 25.61 -10.61 30.33
C ILE A 1168 27.04 -10.21 30.00
N LEU A 1169 27.26 -9.31 29.04
CA LEU A 1169 28.60 -8.79 28.77
C LEU A 1169 29.12 -7.99 29.97
N HIS A 1170 28.29 -7.15 30.58
CA HIS A 1170 28.67 -6.46 31.81
C HIS A 1170 29.04 -7.44 32.94
N LEU A 1171 28.21 -8.45 33.18
CA LEU A 1171 28.43 -9.48 34.21
C LEU A 1171 29.70 -10.31 33.96
N GLY A 1172 29.97 -10.67 32.71
CA GLY A 1172 31.19 -11.38 32.31
C GLY A 1172 32.46 -10.57 32.59
N ARG A 1173 32.42 -9.24 32.42
CA ARG A 1173 33.57 -8.36 32.73
C ARG A 1173 33.86 -8.28 34.22
N VAL A 1174 32.82 -8.16 35.05
CA VAL A 1174 32.96 -8.01 36.51
C VAL A 1174 33.35 -9.33 37.19
N SER A 1175 33.21 -10.46 36.49
CA SER A 1175 33.52 -11.80 37.01
C SER A 1175 34.92 -12.30 36.68
N LYS A 1176 35.69 -11.56 35.87
CA LYS A 1176 37.14 -11.71 35.72
C LYS A 1176 37.88 -10.97 36.82
#